data_AF-A0A0D1CAC4-F1
#
_entry.id   AF-A0A0D1CAC4-F1
#
_cell.length_a   1.000
_cell.length_b   1.000
_cell.length_c   1.000
_cell.angle_alpha   90.00
_cell.angle_beta   90.00
_cell.angle_gamma   90.00
#
_symmetry.space_group_name_H-M   'P 1'
#
loop_
_entity.id
_entity.type
_entity.pdbx_description
1 polymer ?
#
loop_
_entity_poly.entity_id
_entity_poly.type
_entity_poly.pdbx_seq_one_letter_code
_entity_poly.pdbx_strand_id
1 'polypeptide(L)'
;MVILPRPIGFTGDSGVLNLPSTNLSLLVPPNSTTTNCCYQFGLTELPLKAQASIDNGLFDVLSRLFTLSQLLAVPTLFGRGDGQVWTHSEQQYPALLRWKEQRVPSLLAQLSESLQQLNKSNASSASGATSQTVHLVLGHVVCAVARYLPLSPTFIDPGSTAPPTAPHQDGWISEASSTQARVILSGLHSQHPPSTSAIAPALLSDYIKPIIREAASSSSASISSVNPQTGRKNPPAAGSQFISPLDTNLGQHRFQSAGEDGDASNLVPRKFGAQLSNEVLEKVGLEASFGTGEACDDRNEALGCVNVLAWCLDHLQLEVESDWVDAWPLVVPALLTLLEHPQPRFRLQGSWLVHRLLSRPSRSEHVTEDMVEADPSAVRRRENVVGKMLIRTGIGSLLERGLHVNLTYVHDAEYAPALLYHSIGSLRQLILLTTHRIAYRDPSEPLLAPPLIAPSEIKNTASIDDRNDCGRRRMEALFRLVSESILSTWSYLPLPPASTRLGRALVDVTCSAYMMLADDLCPPLPFKSLGGSARFLDVSIDWIFRSWLSHLTLDHMDQLSITIKVIRLASRLLFCNASEAEPEIGTSTRFLALILSSTAKCYISSLESRLRTRSHTATAASALLSQLDESLATFLETLSRSNASVASRWAQLVKLDQRLEALLPSSMSS
;
A
#
# COMPACT_ATOMS: atom_id res chain seq x y z
N MET A 1 -4.64 13.53 40.86
CA MET A 1 -5.68 12.98 39.98
C MET A 1 -6.89 13.90 40.05
N VAL A 2 -7.08 14.76 39.04
CA VAL A 2 -8.25 15.63 38.94
C VAL A 2 -9.23 14.92 38.02
N ILE A 3 -10.36 14.48 38.58
CA ILE A 3 -11.47 13.87 37.84
C ILE A 3 -12.33 15.03 37.33
N LEU A 4 -12.38 15.22 36.02
CA LEU A 4 -13.32 16.15 35.39
C LEU A 4 -14.66 15.45 35.13
N PRO A 5 -15.81 16.16 35.24
CA PRO A 5 -17.13 15.56 35.18
C PRO A 5 -17.53 15.20 33.74
N ARG A 6 -18.19 14.04 33.60
CA ARG A 6 -18.83 13.60 32.35
C ARG A 6 -20.01 14.54 32.03
N PRO A 7 -20.21 14.98 30.78
CA PRO A 7 -21.46 15.58 30.38
C PRO A 7 -22.53 14.49 30.30
N ILE A 8 -23.62 14.69 31.05
CA ILE A 8 -24.86 13.92 30.99
C ILE A 8 -25.64 14.44 29.78
N GLY A 9 -25.93 13.57 28.81
CA GLY A 9 -26.76 13.91 27.66
C GLY A 9 -27.18 12.67 26.86
N PHE A 10 -28.45 12.33 26.98
CA PHE A 10 -29.22 11.31 26.23
C PHE A 10 -28.92 9.83 26.49
N THR A 11 -29.54 9.32 27.57
CA THR A 11 -30.03 7.94 27.63
C THR A 11 -31.17 7.76 26.62
N GLY A 12 -30.87 7.15 25.49
CA GLY A 12 -31.86 6.58 24.57
C GLY A 12 -31.80 5.07 24.66
N ASP A 13 -32.51 4.51 25.64
CA ASP A 13 -32.78 3.09 25.75
C ASP A 13 -33.81 2.73 24.68
N SER A 14 -33.39 2.10 23.58
CA SER A 14 -34.31 1.49 22.62
C SER A 14 -33.71 0.20 22.11
N GLY A 15 -34.32 -0.90 22.55
CA GLY A 15 -33.98 -2.26 22.16
C GLY A 15 -33.91 -2.44 20.65
N VAL A 16 -32.98 -3.31 20.26
CA VAL A 16 -32.80 -3.84 18.91
C VAL A 16 -34.09 -4.54 18.49
N LEU A 17 -35.00 -3.79 17.88
CA LEU A 17 -36.09 -4.33 17.08
C LEU A 17 -35.58 -4.48 15.65
N ASN A 18 -35.48 -5.73 15.21
CA ASN A 18 -35.28 -6.14 13.83
C ASN A 18 -36.27 -5.38 12.94
N LEU A 19 -35.77 -4.41 12.17
CA LEU A 19 -36.56 -3.79 11.11
C LEU A 19 -36.57 -4.74 9.91
N PRO A 20 -37.75 -5.07 9.36
CA PRO A 20 -37.88 -5.98 8.23
C PRO A 20 -37.27 -5.39 6.96
N SER A 21 -36.65 -6.26 6.17
CA SER A 21 -36.15 -6.03 4.82
C SER A 21 -37.25 -5.51 3.90
N THR A 22 -37.38 -4.20 3.76
CA THR A 22 -38.20 -3.60 2.71
C THR A 22 -37.51 -3.77 1.36
N ASN A 23 -38.02 -4.69 0.55
CA ASN A 23 -37.72 -4.84 -0.87
C ASN A 23 -37.98 -3.52 -1.61
N LEU A 24 -36.94 -2.71 -1.80
CA LEU A 24 -36.97 -1.58 -2.71
C LEU A 24 -36.65 -2.09 -4.11
N SER A 25 -37.71 -2.25 -4.90
CA SER A 25 -37.64 -2.60 -6.32
C SER A 25 -36.74 -1.61 -7.08
N LEU A 26 -35.76 -2.15 -7.80
CA LEU A 26 -34.88 -1.45 -8.73
C LEU A 26 -35.69 -0.65 -9.76
N LEU A 27 -35.75 0.68 -9.60
CA LEU A 27 -36.10 1.58 -10.71
C LEU A 27 -34.80 1.84 -11.50
N VAL A 28 -34.55 0.97 -12.47
CA VAL A 28 -33.46 1.10 -13.46
C VAL A 28 -33.74 2.36 -14.31
N PRO A 29 -32.80 3.32 -14.44
CA PRO A 29 -32.97 4.42 -15.38
C PRO A 29 -32.90 3.89 -16.83
N PRO A 30 -33.70 4.44 -17.75
CA PRO A 30 -33.83 3.90 -19.10
C PRO A 30 -32.57 4.19 -19.94
N ASN A 31 -32.07 3.14 -20.60
CA ASN A 31 -31.23 3.09 -21.79
C ASN A 31 -30.46 4.37 -22.17
N SER A 32 -29.17 4.42 -21.80
CA SER A 32 -28.17 5.15 -22.58
C SER A 32 -27.53 4.18 -23.58
N THR A 33 -27.74 4.42 -24.86
CA THR A 33 -27.01 3.82 -25.97
C THR A 33 -25.51 4.08 -25.83
N THR A 34 -24.71 3.09 -25.41
CA THR A 34 -23.31 2.81 -25.79
C THR A 34 -22.72 1.70 -24.90
N THR A 35 -21.89 0.84 -25.51
CA THR A 35 -21.02 -0.23 -24.93
C THR A 35 -21.68 -1.52 -24.42
N ASN A 36 -21.08 -2.66 -24.78
CA ASN A 36 -21.44 -4.01 -24.30
C ASN A 36 -21.25 -4.05 -22.78
N CYS A 37 -22.34 -4.09 -22.01
CA CYS A 37 -22.33 -4.24 -20.56
C CYS A 37 -21.66 -5.58 -20.17
N CYS A 38 -20.58 -5.53 -19.40
CA CYS A 38 -19.83 -6.73 -18.99
C CYS A 38 -20.19 -7.20 -17.57
N TYR A 39 -20.94 -6.42 -16.81
CA TYR A 39 -21.37 -6.78 -15.46
C TYR A 39 -22.69 -6.13 -15.08
N GLN A 40 -23.57 -6.85 -14.38
CA GLN A 40 -24.80 -6.26 -13.85
C GLN A 40 -25.14 -6.83 -12.47
N PHE A 41 -25.32 -5.94 -11.49
CA PHE A 41 -25.67 -6.31 -10.12
C PHE A 41 -27.04 -6.97 -10.01
N GLY A 42 -27.16 -7.94 -9.10
CA GLY A 42 -28.44 -8.52 -8.71
C GLY A 42 -29.13 -9.35 -9.81
N LEU A 43 -28.40 -9.71 -10.87
CA LEU A 43 -28.89 -10.69 -11.84
C LEU A 43 -29.07 -12.04 -11.15
N THR A 44 -30.27 -12.60 -11.20
CA THR A 44 -30.57 -13.96 -10.70
C THR A 44 -30.51 -15.00 -11.82
N GLU A 45 -30.78 -14.60 -13.06
CA GLU A 45 -30.78 -15.46 -14.25
C GLU A 45 -30.11 -14.75 -15.44
N LEU A 46 -29.64 -15.54 -16.41
CA LEU A 46 -29.08 -14.99 -17.65
C LEU A 46 -30.17 -14.35 -18.52
N PRO A 47 -29.89 -13.23 -19.21
CA PRO A 47 -30.88 -12.55 -20.04
C PRO A 47 -31.50 -13.45 -21.13
N LEU A 48 -32.81 -13.67 -21.05
CA LEU A 48 -33.60 -14.58 -21.91
C LEU A 48 -33.53 -14.28 -23.41
N LYS A 49 -33.19 -13.04 -23.83
CA LYS A 49 -33.08 -12.66 -25.25
C LYS A 49 -31.99 -13.43 -26.00
N ALA A 50 -31.03 -14.03 -25.29
CA ALA A 50 -29.97 -14.81 -25.89
C ALA A 50 -30.33 -16.30 -26.10
N GLN A 51 -31.32 -16.84 -25.36
CA GLN A 51 -31.70 -18.27 -25.41
C GLN A 51 -32.19 -18.72 -26.78
N ALA A 52 -32.81 -17.85 -27.58
CA ALA A 52 -33.30 -18.22 -28.90
C ALA A 52 -32.19 -18.46 -29.95
N SER A 53 -30.93 -18.12 -29.64
CA SER A 53 -29.81 -18.14 -30.59
C SER A 53 -28.56 -18.90 -30.11
N ILE A 54 -28.53 -19.36 -28.86
CA ILE A 54 -27.38 -20.03 -28.26
C ILE A 54 -27.57 -21.55 -28.37
N ASP A 55 -26.52 -22.27 -28.77
CA ASP A 55 -26.47 -23.74 -28.69
C ASP A 55 -26.75 -24.19 -27.24
N ASN A 56 -27.69 -25.12 -27.04
CA ASN A 56 -28.08 -25.60 -25.71
C ASN A 56 -26.87 -25.99 -24.85
N GLY A 57 -25.84 -26.62 -25.45
CA GLY A 57 -24.61 -26.98 -24.73
C GLY A 57 -23.78 -25.78 -24.25
N LEU A 58 -23.73 -24.69 -25.03
CA LEU A 58 -23.04 -23.46 -24.63
C LEU A 58 -23.84 -22.71 -23.56
N PHE A 59 -25.16 -22.68 -23.67
CA PHE A 59 -26.03 -22.06 -22.66
C PHE A 59 -25.89 -22.74 -21.30
N ASP A 60 -25.83 -24.07 -21.27
CA ASP A 60 -25.65 -24.83 -20.03
C ASP A 60 -24.33 -24.52 -19.34
N VAL A 61 -23.23 -24.43 -20.11
CA VAL A 61 -21.91 -24.04 -19.58
C VAL A 61 -21.92 -22.61 -19.03
N LEU A 62 -22.50 -21.66 -19.77
CA LEU A 62 -22.59 -20.26 -19.35
C LEU A 62 -23.47 -20.09 -18.10
N SER A 63 -24.59 -20.80 -18.03
CA SER A 63 -25.50 -20.82 -16.88
C SER A 63 -24.82 -21.38 -15.64
N ARG A 64 -24.05 -22.48 -15.80
CA ARG A 64 -23.25 -23.07 -14.72
C ARG A 64 -22.16 -22.12 -14.23
N LEU A 65 -21.41 -21.49 -15.13
CA LEU A 65 -20.38 -20.49 -14.78
C LEU A 65 -20.95 -19.31 -14.02
N PHE A 66 -22.09 -18.78 -14.49
CA PHE A 66 -22.79 -17.69 -13.83
C PHE A 66 -23.25 -18.08 -12.42
N THR A 67 -23.87 -19.25 -12.27
CA THR A 67 -24.30 -19.78 -10.97
C THR A 67 -23.14 -19.94 -10.00
N LEU A 68 -22.02 -20.53 -10.45
CA LEU A 68 -20.82 -20.69 -9.62
C LEU A 68 -20.25 -19.32 -9.19
N SER A 69 -20.30 -18.31 -10.06
CA SER A 69 -19.83 -16.95 -9.73
C SER A 69 -20.66 -16.28 -8.63
N GLN A 70 -21.98 -16.51 -8.61
CA GLN A 70 -22.87 -16.01 -7.55
C GLN A 70 -22.61 -16.72 -6.22
N LEU A 71 -22.40 -18.05 -6.25
CA LEU A 71 -22.09 -18.85 -5.05
C LEU A 71 -20.74 -18.46 -4.42
N LEU A 72 -19.81 -17.96 -5.24
CA LEU A 72 -18.51 -17.43 -4.81
C LEU A 72 -18.57 -16.01 -4.26
N ALA A 73 -19.72 -15.31 -4.29
CA ALA A 73 -19.86 -14.04 -3.59
C ALA A 73 -19.74 -14.24 -2.06
N VAL A 74 -19.22 -13.25 -1.35
CA VAL A 74 -18.95 -13.40 0.10
C VAL A 74 -20.27 -13.31 0.88
N PRO A 75 -20.53 -14.22 1.84
CA PRO A 75 -21.68 -14.10 2.73
C PRO A 75 -21.68 -12.78 3.50
N THR A 76 -22.81 -12.07 3.55
CA THR A 76 -22.95 -10.80 4.30
C THR A 76 -22.57 -10.97 5.76
N LEU A 77 -22.84 -12.16 6.33
CA LEU A 77 -22.47 -12.55 7.68
C LEU A 77 -21.00 -12.27 8.01
N PHE A 78 -20.09 -12.55 7.08
CA PHE A 78 -18.65 -12.34 7.26
C PHE A 78 -18.22 -10.90 6.98
N GLY A 79 -19.04 -10.14 6.24
CA GLY A 79 -18.77 -8.74 5.89
C GLY A 79 -19.22 -7.70 6.92
N ARG A 80 -20.00 -8.09 7.95
CA ARG A 80 -20.46 -7.15 9.00
C ARG A 80 -19.28 -6.69 9.87
N GLY A 81 -19.43 -5.52 10.51
CA GLY A 81 -18.54 -4.95 11.54
C GLY A 81 -17.08 -5.08 11.15
N ASP A 82 -16.72 -4.28 10.16
CA ASP A 82 -15.39 -4.24 9.59
C ASP A 82 -14.90 -5.52 8.90
N GLY A 83 -15.78 -6.38 8.39
CA GLY A 83 -15.33 -7.64 7.78
C GLY A 83 -14.62 -8.59 8.75
N GLN A 84 -14.71 -8.29 10.05
CA GLN A 84 -14.11 -9.04 11.14
C GLN A 84 -15.16 -9.45 12.18
N VAL A 85 -16.47 -9.33 11.92
CA VAL A 85 -17.52 -9.75 12.87
C VAL A 85 -17.38 -11.20 13.34
N TRP A 86 -16.82 -12.07 12.50
CA TRP A 86 -16.50 -13.45 12.86
C TRP A 86 -15.45 -13.58 13.96
N THR A 87 -14.55 -12.61 14.13
CA THR A 87 -13.49 -12.64 15.17
C THR A 87 -14.06 -12.57 16.59
N HIS A 88 -15.27 -12.04 16.73
CA HIS A 88 -15.94 -11.83 18.02
C HIS A 88 -17.10 -12.83 18.27
N SER A 89 -17.36 -13.75 17.33
CA SER A 89 -18.47 -14.70 17.42
C SER A 89 -18.00 -16.15 17.34
N GLU A 90 -18.10 -16.86 18.47
CA GLU A 90 -17.81 -18.29 18.58
C GLU A 90 -18.67 -19.16 17.64
N GLN A 91 -19.87 -18.68 17.29
CA GLN A 91 -20.79 -19.39 16.41
C GLN A 91 -20.46 -19.21 14.92
N GLN A 92 -19.89 -18.06 14.53
CA GLN A 92 -19.66 -17.71 13.13
C GLN A 92 -18.28 -18.18 12.63
N TYR A 93 -17.29 -18.30 13.51
CA TYR A 93 -15.94 -18.72 13.13
C TYR A 93 -15.87 -20.13 12.51
N PRO A 94 -16.54 -21.18 13.03
CA PRO A 94 -16.55 -22.49 12.39
C PRO A 94 -17.24 -22.48 11.01
N ALA A 95 -18.28 -21.66 10.85
CA ALA A 95 -18.97 -21.49 9.57
C ALA A 95 -18.07 -20.81 8.53
N LEU A 96 -17.31 -19.79 8.94
CA LEU A 96 -16.28 -19.15 8.12
C LEU A 96 -15.23 -20.17 7.68
N LEU A 97 -14.67 -20.94 8.61
CA LEU A 97 -13.64 -21.93 8.29
C LEU A 97 -14.13 -22.98 7.28
N ARG A 98 -15.34 -23.52 7.45
CA ARG A 98 -15.92 -24.46 6.48
C ARG A 98 -16.13 -23.82 5.12
N TRP A 99 -16.68 -22.61 5.08
CA TRP A 99 -16.89 -21.89 3.82
C TRP A 99 -15.55 -21.61 3.11
N LYS A 100 -14.58 -21.03 3.83
CA LYS A 100 -13.26 -20.63 3.35
C LYS A 100 -12.37 -21.80 2.92
N GLU A 101 -12.30 -22.85 3.73
CA GLU A 101 -11.33 -23.95 3.53
C GLU A 101 -11.91 -25.14 2.74
N GLN A 102 -13.24 -25.30 2.69
CA GLN A 102 -13.87 -26.44 2.00
C GLN A 102 -14.71 -25.98 0.81
N ARG A 103 -15.61 -25.01 1.00
CA ARG A 103 -16.59 -24.63 -0.03
C ARG A 103 -15.98 -23.77 -1.13
N VAL A 104 -15.21 -22.74 -0.79
CA VAL A 104 -14.58 -21.86 -1.79
C VAL A 104 -13.63 -22.63 -2.72
N PRO A 105 -12.68 -23.47 -2.24
CA PRO A 105 -11.78 -24.21 -3.12
C PRO A 105 -12.52 -25.19 -4.04
N SER A 106 -13.56 -25.87 -3.54
CA SER A 106 -14.36 -26.78 -4.37
C SER A 106 -15.16 -26.05 -5.45
N LEU A 107 -15.76 -24.89 -5.13
CA LEU A 107 -16.43 -24.05 -6.13
C LEU A 107 -15.46 -23.51 -7.18
N LEU A 108 -14.27 -23.06 -6.79
CA LEU A 108 -13.23 -22.63 -7.73
C LEU A 108 -12.77 -23.77 -8.63
N ALA A 109 -12.73 -25.02 -8.13
CA ALA A 109 -12.37 -26.18 -8.95
C ALA A 109 -13.42 -26.47 -10.02
N GLN A 110 -14.69 -26.46 -9.65
CA GLN A 110 -15.81 -26.62 -10.59
C GLN A 110 -15.87 -25.47 -11.61
N LEU A 111 -15.55 -24.25 -11.20
CA LEU A 111 -15.48 -23.09 -12.08
C LEU A 111 -14.35 -23.25 -13.10
N SER A 112 -13.16 -23.68 -12.66
CA SER A 112 -12.03 -23.97 -13.55
C SER A 112 -12.37 -25.06 -14.57
N GLU A 113 -13.06 -26.12 -14.16
CA GLU A 113 -13.50 -27.19 -15.07
C GLU A 113 -14.51 -26.67 -16.09
N SER A 114 -15.47 -25.86 -15.65
CA SER A 114 -16.49 -25.26 -16.52
C SER A 114 -15.88 -24.27 -17.52
N LEU A 115 -14.84 -23.53 -17.15
CA LEU A 115 -14.07 -22.69 -18.07
C LEU A 115 -13.32 -23.52 -19.12
N GLN A 116 -12.76 -24.67 -18.73
CA GLN A 116 -12.15 -25.60 -19.71
C GLN A 116 -13.18 -26.19 -20.67
N GLN A 117 -14.42 -26.42 -20.22
CA GLN A 117 -15.51 -26.83 -21.09
C GLN A 117 -15.90 -25.71 -22.07
N LEU A 118 -15.99 -24.47 -21.58
CA LEU A 118 -16.23 -23.29 -22.42
C LEU A 118 -15.16 -23.12 -23.51
N ASN A 119 -13.89 -23.39 -23.18
CA ASN A 119 -12.79 -23.39 -24.14
C ASN A 119 -12.90 -24.46 -25.23
N LYS A 120 -13.49 -25.61 -24.91
CA LYS A 120 -13.73 -26.71 -25.86
C LYS A 120 -14.95 -26.45 -26.73
N SER A 121 -15.92 -25.68 -26.23
CA SER A 121 -17.05 -25.18 -26.99
C SER A 121 -16.58 -24.12 -27.99
N ASN A 122 -17.24 -24.00 -29.14
CA ASN A 122 -16.94 -22.98 -30.17
C ASN A 122 -17.29 -21.54 -29.71
N ALA A 123 -17.04 -21.16 -28.47
CA ALA A 123 -17.34 -19.85 -27.91
C ALA A 123 -16.62 -18.70 -28.65
N SER A 124 -15.49 -18.99 -29.29
CA SER A 124 -14.73 -18.06 -30.12
C SER A 124 -15.37 -17.74 -31.48
N SER A 125 -16.38 -18.49 -31.92
CA SER A 125 -17.18 -18.18 -33.13
C SER A 125 -18.53 -17.50 -32.82
N ALA A 126 -18.80 -17.22 -31.54
CA ALA A 126 -20.01 -16.53 -31.10
C ALA A 126 -20.05 -15.09 -31.65
N SER A 127 -21.17 -14.70 -32.28
CA SER A 127 -21.38 -13.36 -32.84
C SER A 127 -22.68 -12.72 -32.31
N GLY A 128 -22.69 -11.37 -32.25
CA GLY A 128 -23.85 -10.61 -31.82
C GLY A 128 -24.21 -10.80 -30.33
N ALA A 129 -25.47 -11.15 -30.05
CA ALA A 129 -26.00 -11.29 -28.69
C ALA A 129 -25.34 -12.42 -27.87
N THR A 130 -24.86 -13.46 -28.55
CA THR A 130 -24.16 -14.58 -27.91
C THR A 130 -22.81 -14.14 -27.34
N SER A 131 -22.05 -13.34 -28.08
CA SER A 131 -20.79 -12.72 -27.61
C SER A 131 -21.03 -11.82 -26.39
N GLN A 132 -22.07 -10.97 -26.42
CA GLN A 132 -22.42 -10.12 -25.26
C GLN A 132 -22.72 -10.94 -24.00
N THR A 133 -23.41 -12.07 -24.14
CA THR A 133 -23.73 -12.96 -23.00
C THR A 133 -22.46 -13.62 -22.46
N VAL A 134 -21.54 -14.05 -23.33
CA VAL A 134 -20.22 -14.56 -22.93
C VAL A 134 -19.43 -13.50 -22.17
N HIS A 135 -19.40 -12.25 -22.66
CA HIS A 135 -18.73 -11.14 -21.99
C HIS A 135 -19.30 -10.85 -20.60
N LEU A 136 -20.63 -10.84 -20.47
CA LEU A 136 -21.32 -10.67 -19.20
C LEU A 136 -20.91 -11.76 -18.19
N VAL A 137 -20.98 -13.03 -18.60
CA VAL A 137 -20.62 -14.16 -17.73
C VAL A 137 -19.14 -14.12 -17.34
N LEU A 138 -18.25 -13.81 -18.28
CA LEU A 138 -16.82 -13.66 -17.99
C LEU A 138 -16.55 -12.50 -17.02
N GLY A 139 -17.27 -11.38 -17.13
CA GLY A 139 -17.17 -10.28 -16.16
C GLY A 139 -17.59 -10.69 -14.75
N HIS A 140 -18.68 -11.45 -14.61
CA HIS A 140 -19.09 -12.03 -13.33
C HIS A 140 -18.05 -13.02 -12.77
N VAL A 141 -17.48 -13.88 -13.61
CA VAL A 141 -16.41 -14.82 -13.23
C VAL A 141 -15.17 -14.06 -12.73
N VAL A 142 -14.72 -13.05 -13.47
CA VAL A 142 -13.56 -12.23 -13.07
C VAL A 142 -13.82 -11.55 -11.73
N CYS A 143 -14.98 -10.91 -11.56
CA CYS A 143 -15.36 -10.31 -10.27
C CYS A 143 -15.34 -11.33 -9.13
N ALA A 144 -15.92 -12.52 -9.35
CA ALA A 144 -15.97 -13.58 -8.33
C ALA A 144 -14.59 -14.10 -7.94
N VAL A 145 -13.74 -14.37 -8.93
CA VAL A 145 -12.43 -14.98 -8.70
C VAL A 145 -11.43 -13.95 -8.15
N ALA A 146 -11.45 -12.70 -8.65
CA ALA A 146 -10.51 -11.66 -8.23
C ALA A 146 -10.66 -11.29 -6.74
N ARG A 147 -11.84 -11.47 -6.12
CA ARG A 147 -12.07 -11.27 -4.67
C ARG A 147 -11.11 -12.10 -3.81
N TYR A 148 -10.66 -13.25 -4.29
CA TYR A 148 -9.80 -14.18 -3.56
C TYR A 148 -8.30 -13.97 -3.85
N LEU A 149 -7.94 -12.94 -4.63
CA LEU A 149 -6.56 -12.55 -4.81
C LEU A 149 -6.14 -11.55 -3.72
N PRO A 150 -5.25 -11.91 -2.79
CA PRO A 150 -4.71 -10.96 -1.84
C PRO A 150 -3.88 -9.90 -2.59
N LEU A 151 -3.88 -8.68 -2.06
CA LEU A 151 -3.07 -7.59 -2.57
C LEU A 151 -1.57 -7.92 -2.36
N SER A 152 -0.85 -8.19 -3.45
CA SER A 152 0.58 -8.56 -3.42
C SER A 152 1.49 -7.38 -3.02
N PRO A 153 2.29 -7.45 -1.96
CA PRO A 153 3.13 -6.34 -1.53
C PRO A 153 3.99 -5.74 -2.67
N THR A 154 3.96 -4.40 -2.80
CA THR A 154 4.85 -3.67 -3.72
C THR A 154 6.10 -3.25 -2.97
N PHE A 155 7.27 -3.63 -3.46
CA PHE A 155 8.56 -3.27 -2.85
C PHE A 155 8.97 -1.85 -3.24
N ILE A 156 9.47 -1.10 -2.26
CA ILE A 156 10.11 0.21 -2.47
C ILE A 156 11.43 0.06 -3.23
N ASP A 157 12.15 -1.05 -3.03
CA ASP A 157 13.45 -1.34 -3.63
C ASP A 157 13.61 -2.86 -3.86
N PRO A 158 14.05 -3.33 -5.05
CA PRO A 158 14.35 -4.73 -5.32
C PRO A 158 15.38 -5.38 -4.36
N GLY A 159 16.19 -4.59 -3.65
CA GLY A 159 17.13 -5.09 -2.63
C GLY A 159 16.61 -5.05 -1.17
N SER A 160 15.41 -4.53 -0.92
CA SER A 160 14.89 -4.33 0.44
C SER A 160 14.37 -5.61 1.08
N THR A 161 14.47 -5.69 2.42
CA THR A 161 13.69 -6.64 3.21
C THR A 161 12.19 -6.54 2.91
N ALA A 162 11.49 -7.66 3.01
CA ALA A 162 10.05 -7.74 2.75
C ALA A 162 9.28 -6.62 3.46
N PRO A 163 8.28 -6.00 2.80
CA PRO A 163 7.48 -4.96 3.42
C PRO A 163 6.80 -5.47 4.70
N PRO A 164 6.47 -4.58 5.64
CA PRO A 164 5.80 -4.97 6.87
C PRO A 164 4.50 -5.70 6.53
N THR A 165 4.35 -6.93 7.04
CA THR A 165 3.14 -7.72 6.86
C THR A 165 2.05 -7.18 7.78
N ALA A 166 1.08 -6.49 7.19
CA ALA A 166 -0.24 -6.29 7.82
C ALA A 166 -1.01 -7.63 7.79
N PRO A 167 -1.85 -7.93 8.78
CA PRO A 167 -2.68 -9.13 8.76
C PRO A 167 -3.58 -9.17 7.51
N HIS A 168 -3.88 -10.38 7.05
CA HIS A 168 -4.79 -10.59 5.92
C HIS A 168 -6.17 -9.99 6.25
N GLN A 169 -6.52 -8.96 5.49
CA GLN A 169 -7.49 -7.91 5.85
C GLN A 169 -8.90 -8.39 6.12
N ASP A 170 -9.28 -9.51 5.53
CA ASP A 170 -10.66 -9.97 5.47
C ASP A 170 -10.88 -11.33 6.16
N GLY A 171 -9.81 -12.04 6.53
CA GLY A 171 -9.87 -13.36 7.19
C GLY A 171 -10.48 -14.51 6.38
N TRP A 172 -11.24 -14.21 5.32
CA TRP A 172 -12.00 -15.17 4.52
C TRP A 172 -11.28 -15.68 3.26
N ILE A 173 -10.06 -15.21 2.98
CA ILE A 173 -9.20 -15.69 1.89
C ILE A 173 -8.21 -16.73 2.43
N SER A 174 -8.19 -17.93 1.84
CA SER A 174 -7.20 -18.99 2.15
C SER A 174 -6.11 -19.04 1.09
N GLU A 175 -4.94 -19.58 1.43
CA GLU A 175 -3.83 -19.77 0.48
C GLU A 175 -4.24 -20.67 -0.70
N ALA A 176 -5.04 -21.71 -0.42
CA ALA A 176 -5.60 -22.59 -1.44
C ALA A 176 -6.51 -21.81 -2.42
N SER A 177 -7.45 -21.02 -1.89
CA SER A 177 -8.34 -20.20 -2.72
C SER A 177 -7.58 -19.16 -3.56
N SER A 178 -6.57 -18.50 -2.97
CA SER A 178 -5.72 -17.54 -3.66
C SER A 178 -4.91 -18.17 -4.79
N THR A 179 -4.32 -19.35 -4.55
CA THR A 179 -3.53 -20.07 -5.55
C THR A 179 -4.39 -20.47 -6.73
N GLN A 180 -5.58 -21.02 -6.45
CA GLN A 180 -6.50 -21.45 -7.48
C GLN A 180 -7.11 -20.27 -8.27
N ALA A 181 -7.46 -19.19 -7.57
CA ALA A 181 -7.92 -17.96 -8.22
C ALA A 181 -6.87 -17.38 -9.19
N ARG A 182 -5.59 -17.43 -8.81
CA ARG A 182 -4.48 -17.00 -9.68
C ARG A 182 -4.37 -17.85 -10.94
N VAL A 183 -4.50 -19.18 -10.81
CA VAL A 183 -4.49 -20.12 -11.95
C VAL A 183 -5.67 -19.87 -12.89
N ILE A 184 -6.86 -19.64 -12.36
CA ILE A 184 -8.05 -19.37 -13.17
C ILE A 184 -7.87 -18.07 -13.97
N LEU A 185 -7.46 -16.98 -13.31
CA LEU A 185 -7.31 -15.67 -13.96
C LEU A 185 -6.14 -15.64 -14.96
N SER A 186 -5.04 -16.36 -14.72
CA SER A 186 -3.97 -16.50 -15.71
C SER A 186 -4.38 -17.35 -16.92
N GLY A 187 -5.21 -18.38 -16.70
CA GLY A 187 -5.81 -19.17 -17.77
C GLY A 187 -6.71 -18.35 -18.70
N LEU A 188 -7.53 -17.46 -18.13
CA LEU A 188 -8.38 -16.55 -18.90
C LEU A 188 -7.59 -15.59 -19.79
N HIS A 189 -6.39 -15.18 -19.37
CA HIS A 189 -5.52 -14.29 -20.15
C HIS A 189 -4.87 -15.00 -21.35
N SER A 190 -4.64 -16.30 -21.26
CA SER A 190 -3.90 -17.07 -22.28
C SER A 190 -4.77 -17.77 -23.32
N GLN A 191 -6.06 -18.01 -23.03
CA GLN A 191 -6.89 -18.95 -23.81
C GLN A 191 -8.10 -18.32 -24.54
N HIS A 192 -8.45 -17.05 -24.30
CA HIS A 192 -9.70 -16.45 -24.80
C HIS A 192 -9.51 -15.16 -25.65
N PRO A 193 -10.19 -15.02 -26.81
CA PRO A 193 -10.06 -13.89 -27.71
C PRO A 193 -10.93 -12.63 -27.45
N PRO A 194 -11.89 -12.54 -26.51
CA PRO A 194 -12.26 -11.22 -26.00
C PRO A 194 -11.13 -10.75 -25.10
N SER A 195 -10.37 -9.75 -25.55
CA SER A 195 -9.22 -9.25 -24.82
C SER A 195 -9.61 -8.95 -23.37
N THR A 196 -8.94 -9.58 -22.41
CA THR A 196 -9.09 -9.26 -20.98
C THR A 196 -8.96 -7.74 -20.73
N SER A 197 -8.30 -7.02 -21.64
CA SER A 197 -8.23 -5.56 -21.71
C SER A 197 -9.57 -4.84 -21.89
N ALA A 198 -10.61 -5.46 -22.46
CA ALA A 198 -11.95 -4.87 -22.58
C ALA A 198 -12.81 -5.08 -21.31
N ILE A 199 -12.50 -6.11 -20.53
CA ILE A 199 -13.25 -6.44 -19.30
C ILE A 199 -12.90 -5.45 -18.19
N ALA A 200 -11.63 -5.11 -18.00
CA ALA A 200 -11.21 -4.21 -16.91
C ALA A 200 -11.86 -2.81 -16.96
N PRO A 201 -11.88 -2.08 -18.10
CA PRO A 201 -12.61 -0.82 -18.22
C PRO A 201 -14.11 -0.94 -17.91
N ALA A 202 -14.74 -2.03 -18.39
CA ALA A 202 -16.17 -2.27 -18.17
C ALA A 202 -16.49 -2.61 -16.70
N LEU A 203 -15.63 -3.39 -16.01
CA LEU A 203 -15.79 -3.61 -14.57
C LEU A 203 -15.61 -2.32 -13.77
N LEU A 204 -14.71 -1.42 -14.20
CA LEU A 204 -14.57 -0.13 -13.55
C LEU A 204 -15.84 0.74 -13.70
N SER A 205 -16.50 0.70 -14.85
CA SER A 205 -17.74 1.45 -15.11
C SER A 205 -18.98 0.83 -14.47
N ASP A 206 -19.12 -0.49 -14.59
CA ASP A 206 -20.38 -1.21 -14.33
C ASP A 206 -20.42 -1.81 -12.92
N TYR A 207 -19.25 -2.05 -12.31
CA TYR A 207 -19.14 -2.68 -10.98
C TYR A 207 -18.52 -1.74 -9.93
N ILE A 208 -17.29 -1.27 -10.14
CA ILE A 208 -16.57 -0.48 -9.13
C ILE A 208 -17.20 0.91 -8.90
N LYS A 209 -17.48 1.65 -9.96
CA LYS A 209 -18.02 3.01 -9.87
C LYS A 209 -19.38 3.08 -9.16
N PRO A 210 -20.37 2.19 -9.41
CA PRO A 210 -21.61 2.15 -8.63
C PRO A 210 -21.38 1.89 -7.13
N ILE A 211 -20.48 0.97 -6.76
CA ILE A 211 -20.16 0.68 -5.36
C ILE A 211 -19.63 1.93 -4.66
N ILE A 212 -18.70 2.65 -5.28
CA ILE A 212 -18.11 3.88 -4.71
C ILE A 212 -19.15 5.00 -4.61
N ARG A 213 -20.01 5.16 -5.61
CA ARG A 213 -21.09 6.17 -5.55
C ARG A 213 -22.02 5.95 -4.38
N GLU A 214 -22.33 4.69 -4.08
CA GLU A 214 -23.16 4.34 -2.93
C GLU A 214 -22.41 4.49 -1.60
N ALA A 215 -21.13 4.11 -1.55
CA ALA A 215 -20.30 4.37 -0.39
C ALA A 215 -20.23 5.87 -0.08
N ALA A 216 -20.06 6.71 -1.11
CA ALA A 216 -20.00 8.17 -0.99
C ALA A 216 -21.34 8.84 -0.59
N SER A 217 -22.48 8.20 -0.86
CA SER A 217 -23.81 8.71 -0.48
C SER A 217 -24.23 8.30 0.93
N SER A 218 -23.48 7.39 1.56
CA SER A 218 -23.71 6.98 2.94
C SER A 218 -23.29 8.10 3.91
N SER A 219 -24.03 8.30 5.00
CA SER A 219 -23.93 9.44 5.93
C SER A 219 -22.51 9.69 6.48
N SER A 220 -21.67 8.66 6.55
CA SER A 220 -20.27 8.69 6.98
C SER A 220 -19.26 9.17 5.92
N ALA A 221 -19.63 9.23 4.64
CA ALA A 221 -18.75 9.55 3.51
C ALA A 221 -18.97 10.95 2.92
N SER A 222 -19.81 11.78 3.56
CA SER A 222 -20.17 13.15 3.16
C SER A 222 -19.00 14.16 3.14
N ILE A 223 -17.75 13.70 3.28
CA ILE A 223 -16.54 14.52 3.45
C ILE A 223 -15.52 14.30 2.30
N SER A 224 -15.82 13.48 1.27
CA SER A 224 -14.86 13.24 0.19
C SER A 224 -14.47 14.52 -0.56
N SER A 225 -13.16 14.72 -0.75
CA SER A 225 -12.63 15.89 -1.46
C SER A 225 -12.89 15.87 -2.98
N VAL A 226 -13.57 14.84 -3.49
CA VAL A 226 -13.80 14.59 -4.93
C VAL A 226 -15.26 14.27 -5.23
N ASN A 227 -15.74 14.78 -6.37
CA ASN A 227 -17.06 14.50 -6.89
C ASN A 227 -17.10 13.06 -7.48
N PRO A 228 -17.98 12.16 -6.98
CA PRO A 228 -18.00 10.74 -7.38
C PRO A 228 -18.54 10.51 -8.80
N GLN A 229 -19.11 11.54 -9.45
CA GLN A 229 -19.57 11.44 -10.83
C GLN A 229 -18.49 11.85 -11.83
N THR A 230 -17.69 12.86 -11.50
CA THR A 230 -16.73 13.48 -12.43
C THR A 230 -15.27 13.14 -12.11
N GLY A 231 -14.98 12.62 -10.91
CA GLY A 231 -13.62 12.42 -10.43
C GLY A 231 -12.82 13.70 -10.21
N ARG A 232 -13.48 14.87 -10.30
CA ARG A 232 -12.87 16.18 -10.08
C ARG A 232 -12.94 16.58 -8.62
N LYS A 233 -11.95 17.33 -8.17
CA LYS A 233 -11.89 17.94 -6.84
C LYS A 233 -13.15 18.78 -6.58
N ASN A 234 -13.82 18.54 -5.44
CA ASN A 234 -14.87 19.41 -4.93
C ASN A 234 -14.25 20.76 -4.52
N PRO A 235 -14.92 21.90 -4.77
CA PRO A 235 -14.45 23.17 -4.25
C PRO A 235 -14.34 23.11 -2.72
N PRO A 236 -13.33 23.75 -2.11
CA PRO A 236 -13.20 23.79 -0.65
C PRO A 236 -14.48 24.39 -0.04
N ALA A 237 -15.01 23.76 1.01
CA ALA A 237 -16.19 24.26 1.71
C ALA A 237 -15.96 25.72 2.16
N ALA A 238 -16.97 26.58 2.00
CA ALA A 238 -16.85 27.99 2.35
C ALA A 238 -16.46 28.14 3.85
N GLY A 239 -15.30 28.74 4.12
CA GLY A 239 -14.75 28.89 5.48
C GLY A 239 -13.73 27.83 5.92
N SER A 240 -13.40 26.84 5.09
CA SER A 240 -12.33 25.86 5.35
C SER A 240 -10.97 26.55 5.34
N GLN A 241 -10.34 26.66 6.52
CA GLN A 241 -8.88 26.79 6.62
C GLN A 241 -8.24 25.55 5.97
N PHE A 242 -6.98 25.64 5.53
CA PHE A 242 -6.19 24.64 4.79
C PHE A 242 -6.15 23.20 5.38
N ILE A 243 -6.77 23.02 6.53
CA ILE A 243 -6.90 21.83 7.35
C ILE A 243 -8.10 21.03 6.84
N SER A 244 -7.88 19.78 6.43
CA SER A 244 -8.98 18.87 6.08
C SER A 244 -9.95 18.75 7.27
N PRO A 245 -11.27 18.57 7.09
CA PRO A 245 -12.15 18.22 8.21
C PRO A 245 -11.74 16.90 8.91
N LEU A 246 -10.92 16.07 8.25
CA LEU A 246 -10.26 14.92 8.88
C LEU A 246 -9.13 15.32 9.83
N ASP A 247 -8.46 16.45 9.57
CA ASP A 247 -7.43 16.99 10.45
C ASP A 247 -8.02 17.57 11.75
N THR A 248 -9.29 18.03 11.75
CA THR A 248 -9.99 18.42 12.99
C THR A 248 -10.22 17.25 13.95
N ASN A 249 -10.14 16.00 13.46
CA ASN A 249 -10.25 14.77 14.25
C ASN A 249 -8.90 14.06 14.46
N LEU A 250 -7.77 14.65 14.02
CA LEU A 250 -6.43 14.17 14.35
C LEU A 250 -6.24 14.21 15.87
N GLY A 251 -6.32 13.04 16.50
CA GLY A 251 -6.24 12.86 17.95
C GLY A 251 -7.52 12.32 18.60
N GLN A 252 -8.70 12.46 17.98
CA GLN A 252 -9.94 11.84 18.47
C GLN A 252 -10.02 10.35 18.11
N HIS A 253 -9.31 9.91 17.06
CA HIS A 253 -9.06 8.50 16.78
C HIS A 253 -8.37 7.75 17.93
N ARG A 254 -7.78 8.47 18.91
CA ARG A 254 -7.12 7.85 20.06
C ARG A 254 -8.08 7.19 21.06
N PHE A 255 -9.37 7.56 21.12
CA PHE A 255 -10.16 7.21 22.31
C PHE A 255 -11.62 6.76 22.19
N GLN A 256 -12.39 6.93 21.09
CA GLN A 256 -13.80 6.47 21.16
C GLN A 256 -14.62 6.26 19.87
N SER A 257 -14.27 6.80 18.70
CA SER A 257 -15.27 6.89 17.61
C SER A 257 -15.31 5.76 16.58
N ALA A 258 -14.28 4.93 16.40
CA ALA A 258 -14.30 3.93 15.33
C ALA A 258 -15.13 2.67 15.66
N GLY A 259 -15.29 2.34 16.96
CA GLY A 259 -16.03 1.15 17.40
C GLY A 259 -17.53 1.37 17.60
N GLU A 260 -17.96 2.62 17.86
CA GLU A 260 -19.39 2.94 18.08
C GLU A 260 -20.11 3.32 16.77
N ASP A 261 -19.37 3.70 15.74
CA ASP A 261 -19.91 4.06 14.42
C ASP A 261 -19.99 2.81 13.52
N GLY A 262 -20.79 1.84 13.97
CA GLY A 262 -21.02 0.56 13.28
C GLY A 262 -21.59 0.69 11.86
N ASP A 263 -22.07 1.88 11.48
CA ASP A 263 -22.52 2.20 10.12
C ASP A 263 -21.44 2.88 9.26
N ALA A 264 -20.47 3.59 9.86
CA ALA A 264 -19.37 4.23 9.13
C ALA A 264 -18.27 3.24 8.67
N SER A 265 -18.20 2.09 9.34
CA SER A 265 -17.31 0.95 9.10
C SER A 265 -17.74 0.05 7.95
N ASN A 266 -19.04 0.08 7.61
CA ASN A 266 -19.60 -0.81 6.60
C ASN A 266 -19.48 -0.17 5.20
N LEU A 267 -18.32 -0.34 4.55
CA LEU A 267 -18.21 -0.26 3.08
C LEU A 267 -18.94 -1.41 2.36
N VAL A 268 -19.98 -1.96 2.98
CA VAL A 268 -20.79 -3.05 2.44
C VAL A 268 -22.14 -2.43 2.13
N PRO A 269 -22.30 -1.76 0.97
CA PRO A 269 -23.54 -1.07 0.69
C PRO A 269 -24.62 -2.12 0.59
N ARG A 270 -25.67 -1.97 1.40
CA ARG A 270 -26.76 -2.95 1.51
C ARG A 270 -27.44 -3.20 0.17
N LYS A 271 -27.40 -2.22 -0.74
CA LYS A 271 -27.94 -2.31 -2.10
C LYS A 271 -27.30 -3.39 -2.98
N PHE A 272 -26.11 -3.89 -2.63
CA PHE A 272 -25.43 -4.97 -3.35
C PHE A 272 -25.55 -6.32 -2.65
N GLY A 273 -26.41 -6.40 -1.63
CA GLY A 273 -26.82 -7.65 -1.02
C GLY A 273 -27.84 -8.38 -1.90
N ALA A 274 -27.65 -9.67 -2.12
CA ALA A 274 -28.59 -10.53 -2.83
C ALA A 274 -28.83 -11.81 -2.03
N GLN A 275 -30.09 -12.24 -1.97
CA GLN A 275 -30.46 -13.55 -1.45
C GLN A 275 -30.36 -14.59 -2.56
N LEU A 276 -29.60 -15.65 -2.33
CA LEU A 276 -29.61 -16.81 -3.21
C LEU A 276 -30.91 -17.58 -3.05
N SER A 277 -31.55 -17.95 -4.16
CA SER A 277 -32.74 -18.82 -4.11
C SER A 277 -32.35 -20.27 -3.80
N ASN A 278 -33.25 -21.00 -3.13
CA ASN A 278 -33.05 -22.43 -2.82
C ASN A 278 -32.82 -23.27 -4.09
N GLU A 279 -33.45 -22.89 -5.21
CA GLU A 279 -33.26 -23.56 -6.50
C GLU A 279 -31.82 -23.46 -7.03
N VAL A 280 -31.13 -22.35 -6.77
CA VAL A 280 -29.73 -22.16 -7.16
C VAL A 280 -28.80 -23.04 -6.33
N LEU A 281 -29.13 -23.24 -5.05
CA LEU A 281 -28.38 -24.13 -4.15
C LEU A 281 -28.56 -25.60 -4.54
N GLU A 282 -29.78 -26.00 -4.89
CA GLU A 282 -30.10 -27.38 -5.32
C GLU A 282 -29.45 -27.74 -6.66
N LYS A 283 -29.40 -26.81 -7.64
CA LYS A 283 -28.79 -27.05 -8.97
C LYS A 283 -27.31 -27.42 -8.93
N VAL A 284 -26.58 -27.07 -7.88
CA VAL A 284 -25.14 -27.38 -7.71
C VAL A 284 -24.91 -28.58 -6.79
N GLY A 285 -25.98 -29.24 -6.32
CA GLY A 285 -25.88 -30.43 -5.47
C GLY A 285 -25.29 -30.14 -4.08
N LEU A 286 -25.33 -28.89 -3.63
CA LEU A 286 -24.95 -28.51 -2.28
C LEU A 286 -26.15 -28.73 -1.38
N GLU A 287 -26.18 -29.87 -0.68
CA GLU A 287 -27.21 -30.14 0.34
C GLU A 287 -27.27 -28.96 1.35
N ALA A 288 -28.49 -28.62 1.78
CA ALA A 288 -28.79 -27.63 2.82
C ALA A 288 -28.33 -28.06 4.22
N SER A 289 -27.20 -28.76 4.33
CA SER A 289 -26.64 -29.32 5.56
C SER A 289 -25.71 -28.32 6.26
N PHE A 290 -26.21 -27.10 6.48
CA PHE A 290 -25.76 -26.27 7.58
C PHE A 290 -26.93 -26.07 8.53
N GLY A 291 -26.92 -26.84 9.61
CA GLY A 291 -27.83 -26.60 10.73
C GLY A 291 -27.76 -25.14 11.15
N THR A 292 -28.93 -24.51 11.19
CA THR A 292 -29.24 -23.18 11.76
C THR A 292 -28.62 -21.96 11.05
N GLY A 293 -29.42 -21.33 10.18
CA GLY A 293 -29.44 -19.87 10.01
C GLY A 293 -29.52 -19.36 8.56
N GLU A 294 -30.67 -18.80 8.17
CA GLU A 294 -30.93 -18.01 6.94
C GLU A 294 -29.85 -16.93 6.63
N ALA A 295 -28.98 -16.59 7.59
CA ALA A 295 -27.96 -15.55 7.48
C ALA A 295 -26.75 -15.90 6.57
N CYS A 296 -26.54 -17.17 6.22
CA CYS A 296 -25.44 -17.58 5.33
C CYS A 296 -25.86 -17.66 3.85
N ASP A 297 -27.11 -17.34 3.49
CA ASP A 297 -27.58 -17.31 2.09
C ASP A 297 -27.61 -15.89 1.51
N ASP A 298 -27.60 -14.88 2.38
CA ASP A 298 -27.37 -13.49 2.02
C ASP A 298 -25.91 -13.32 1.53
N ARG A 299 -25.74 -12.99 0.25
CA ARG A 299 -24.45 -12.67 -0.38
C ARG A 299 -24.32 -11.17 -0.55
N ASN A 300 -23.09 -10.64 -0.49
CA ASN A 300 -22.85 -9.27 -0.91
C ASN A 300 -21.76 -9.23 -1.98
N GLU A 301 -22.12 -8.72 -3.15
CA GLU A 301 -21.18 -8.65 -4.27
C GLU A 301 -20.11 -7.57 -4.06
N ALA A 302 -20.38 -6.51 -3.29
CA ALA A 302 -19.41 -5.44 -3.06
C ALA A 302 -18.23 -5.85 -2.15
N LEU A 303 -18.36 -6.96 -1.41
CA LEU A 303 -17.26 -7.49 -0.59
C LEU A 303 -16.10 -7.96 -1.47
N GLY A 304 -14.88 -7.58 -1.08
CA GLY A 304 -13.67 -7.82 -1.87
C GLY A 304 -13.55 -6.99 -3.16
N CYS A 305 -14.38 -5.95 -3.34
CA CYS A 305 -14.31 -5.08 -4.52
C CYS A 305 -12.95 -4.38 -4.70
N VAL A 306 -12.19 -4.17 -3.62
CA VAL A 306 -10.83 -3.62 -3.66
C VAL A 306 -9.86 -4.57 -4.38
N ASN A 307 -10.02 -5.89 -4.22
CA ASN A 307 -9.22 -6.88 -4.94
C ASN A 307 -9.60 -6.92 -6.43
N VAL A 308 -10.89 -6.74 -6.73
CA VAL A 308 -11.36 -6.57 -8.12
C VAL A 308 -10.79 -5.28 -8.75
N LEU A 309 -10.76 -4.18 -8.00
CA LEU A 309 -10.11 -2.93 -8.43
C LEU A 309 -8.62 -3.15 -8.70
N ALA A 310 -7.91 -3.84 -7.80
CA ALA A 310 -6.50 -4.19 -8.00
C ALA A 310 -6.28 -4.96 -9.30
N TRP A 311 -7.11 -5.98 -9.54
CA TRP A 311 -7.08 -6.74 -10.78
C TRP A 311 -7.35 -5.85 -12.01
N CYS A 312 -8.34 -4.95 -11.94
CA CYS A 312 -8.61 -4.02 -13.03
C CYS A 312 -7.41 -3.14 -13.34
N LEU A 313 -6.73 -2.60 -12.33
CA LEU A 313 -5.53 -1.76 -12.52
C LEU A 313 -4.38 -2.50 -13.20
N ASP A 314 -4.25 -3.81 -12.97
CA ASP A 314 -3.23 -4.64 -13.61
C ASP A 314 -3.53 -4.90 -15.09
N HIS A 315 -4.82 -4.96 -15.45
CA HIS A 315 -5.28 -5.36 -16.79
C HIS A 315 -5.68 -4.19 -17.68
N LEU A 316 -5.68 -2.95 -17.18
CA LEU A 316 -5.81 -1.75 -18.00
C LEU A 316 -4.60 -1.61 -18.93
N GLN A 317 -4.81 -1.34 -20.22
CA GLN A 317 -3.73 -1.00 -21.15
C GLN A 317 -3.41 0.49 -21.00
N LEU A 318 -2.43 0.84 -20.17
CA LEU A 318 -2.09 2.23 -19.84
C LEU A 318 -0.80 2.68 -20.54
N GLU A 319 -0.75 2.52 -21.86
CA GLU A 319 0.47 2.77 -22.64
C GLU A 319 0.50 4.16 -23.25
N VAL A 320 -0.65 4.67 -23.68
CA VAL A 320 -0.79 5.94 -24.39
C VAL A 320 -1.63 6.93 -23.56
N GLU A 321 -1.47 8.21 -23.84
CA GLU A 321 -2.18 9.29 -23.16
C GLU A 321 -3.71 9.15 -23.21
N SER A 322 -4.27 8.69 -24.34
CA SER A 322 -5.70 8.42 -24.52
C SER A 322 -6.23 7.45 -23.47
N ASP A 323 -5.47 6.40 -23.20
CA ASP A 323 -5.89 5.32 -22.29
C ASP A 323 -6.02 5.85 -20.86
N TRP A 324 -5.12 6.76 -20.47
CA TRP A 324 -5.19 7.45 -19.18
C TRP A 324 -6.37 8.42 -19.08
N VAL A 325 -6.72 9.12 -20.17
CA VAL A 325 -7.87 10.04 -20.19
C VAL A 325 -9.17 9.28 -19.91
N ASP A 326 -9.32 8.09 -20.46
CA ASP A 326 -10.52 7.27 -20.30
C ASP A 326 -10.54 6.54 -18.94
N ALA A 327 -9.38 6.08 -18.46
CA ALA A 327 -9.28 5.36 -17.19
C ALA A 327 -9.40 6.28 -15.96
N TRP A 328 -8.90 7.52 -16.01
CA TRP A 328 -8.83 8.40 -14.83
C TRP A 328 -10.15 8.68 -14.13
N PRO A 329 -11.24 9.04 -14.85
CA PRO A 329 -12.54 9.28 -14.23
C PRO A 329 -13.12 8.06 -13.51
N LEU A 330 -12.65 6.85 -13.84
CA LEU A 330 -13.11 5.60 -13.24
C LEU A 330 -12.24 5.16 -12.05
N VAL A 331 -10.93 5.39 -12.12
CA VAL A 331 -9.96 4.93 -11.11
C VAL A 331 -9.79 5.92 -9.95
N VAL A 332 -9.67 7.22 -10.25
CA VAL A 332 -9.31 8.24 -9.24
C VAL A 332 -10.32 8.33 -8.09
N PRO A 333 -11.65 8.32 -8.32
CA PRO A 333 -12.62 8.32 -7.22
C PRO A 333 -12.42 7.15 -6.26
N ALA A 334 -12.13 5.95 -6.79
CA ALA A 334 -11.91 4.75 -6.00
C ALA A 334 -10.69 4.88 -5.10
N LEU A 335 -9.57 5.31 -5.68
CA LEU A 335 -8.30 5.46 -4.96
C LEU A 335 -8.40 6.52 -3.86
N LEU A 336 -9.03 7.66 -4.15
CA LEU A 336 -9.18 8.73 -3.16
C LEU A 336 -10.18 8.36 -2.06
N THR A 337 -11.26 7.63 -2.38
CA THR A 337 -12.19 7.10 -1.38
C THR A 337 -11.45 6.20 -0.38
N LEU A 338 -10.54 5.35 -0.86
CA LEU A 338 -9.72 4.49 0.00
C LEU A 338 -8.67 5.29 0.78
N LEU A 339 -7.96 6.23 0.15
CA LEU A 339 -6.94 7.05 0.80
C LEU A 339 -7.49 8.00 1.87
N GLU A 340 -8.71 8.49 1.71
CA GLU A 340 -9.37 9.41 2.65
C GLU A 340 -10.22 8.68 3.70
N HIS A 341 -10.33 7.35 3.61
CA HIS A 341 -11.20 6.56 4.46
C HIS A 341 -10.89 6.74 5.96
N PRO A 342 -11.86 6.84 6.87
CA PRO A 342 -11.58 7.01 8.30
C PRO A 342 -10.74 5.88 8.92
N GLN A 343 -10.83 4.67 8.37
CA GLN A 343 -10.14 3.49 8.90
C GLN A 343 -8.78 3.23 8.23
N PRO A 344 -7.72 2.96 9.02
CA PRO A 344 -6.35 2.75 8.52
C PRO A 344 -6.18 1.60 7.52
N ARG A 345 -6.96 0.52 7.65
CA ARG A 345 -6.88 -0.64 6.74
C ARG A 345 -7.27 -0.32 5.29
N PHE A 346 -8.30 0.50 5.08
CA PHE A 346 -8.71 0.95 3.75
C PHE A 346 -7.74 2.01 3.19
N ARG A 347 -7.19 2.87 4.06
CA ARG A 347 -6.08 3.78 3.69
C ARG A 347 -4.86 3.00 3.23
N LEU A 348 -4.54 1.89 3.89
CA LEU A 348 -3.45 1.01 3.50
C LEU A 348 -3.70 0.41 2.12
N GLN A 349 -4.90 -0.11 1.86
CA GLN A 349 -5.28 -0.62 0.55
C GLN A 349 -5.17 0.46 -0.54
N GLY A 350 -5.67 1.67 -0.28
CA GLY A 350 -5.54 2.81 -1.19
C GLY A 350 -4.08 3.17 -1.45
N SER A 351 -3.26 3.25 -0.41
CA SER A 351 -1.83 3.56 -0.52
C SER A 351 -1.07 2.47 -1.29
N TRP A 352 -1.43 1.20 -1.08
CA TRP A 352 -0.86 0.08 -1.81
C TRP A 352 -1.23 0.10 -3.30
N LEU A 353 -2.51 0.34 -3.63
CA LEU A 353 -2.99 0.45 -5.01
C LEU A 353 -2.32 1.62 -5.74
N VAL A 354 -2.17 2.77 -5.08
CA VAL A 354 -1.48 3.94 -5.63
C VAL A 354 0.00 3.64 -5.83
N HIS A 355 0.67 3.04 -4.84
CA HIS A 355 2.07 2.65 -4.98
C HIS A 355 2.25 1.72 -6.18
N ARG A 356 1.38 0.71 -6.30
CA ARG A 356 1.41 -0.24 -7.42
C ARG A 356 1.19 0.42 -8.77
N LEU A 357 0.18 1.29 -8.87
CA LEU A 357 -0.15 2.02 -10.09
C LEU A 357 1.00 2.93 -10.55
N LEU A 358 1.60 3.67 -9.62
CA LEU A 358 2.71 4.59 -9.91
C LEU A 358 4.02 3.84 -10.23
N SER A 359 4.21 2.64 -9.68
CA SER A 359 5.39 1.81 -9.96
C SER A 359 5.27 0.97 -11.24
N ARG A 360 4.07 0.89 -11.84
CA ARG A 360 3.79 0.09 -13.04
C ARG A 360 4.66 0.45 -14.26
N PRO A 361 4.91 1.73 -14.61
CA PRO A 361 5.75 2.08 -15.76
C PRO A 361 7.16 1.46 -15.69
N SER A 362 7.69 1.26 -14.49
CA SER A 362 9.01 0.71 -14.23
C SER A 362 9.02 -0.83 -14.11
N ARG A 363 7.86 -1.50 -14.07
CA ARG A 363 7.74 -2.96 -14.05
C ARG A 363 7.65 -3.51 -15.47
N SER A 364 8.68 -4.22 -15.89
CA SER A 364 8.69 -4.98 -17.15
C SER A 364 7.88 -6.27 -16.99
N GLU A 365 6.55 -6.19 -16.95
CA GLU A 365 5.66 -7.35 -16.70
C GLU A 365 5.45 -8.27 -17.92
N HIS A 366 6.14 -8.02 -19.06
CA HIS A 366 6.12 -8.92 -20.22
C HIS A 366 7.53 -9.21 -20.77
N VAL A 367 8.43 -9.67 -19.89
CA VAL A 367 9.57 -10.49 -20.34
C VAL A 367 9.16 -11.93 -20.13
N THR A 368 8.48 -12.51 -21.13
CA THR A 368 8.58 -13.97 -21.33
C THR A 368 10.06 -14.32 -21.35
N GLU A 369 10.44 -15.36 -20.62
CA GLU A 369 11.83 -15.76 -20.30
C GLU A 369 12.78 -15.91 -21.52
N ASP A 370 12.30 -15.75 -22.75
CA ASP A 370 13.04 -15.89 -24.00
C ASP A 370 13.26 -14.60 -24.84
N MET A 371 12.89 -13.39 -24.39
CA MET A 371 13.13 -12.17 -25.19
C MET A 371 13.79 -11.02 -24.40
N VAL A 372 15.04 -10.73 -24.80
CA VAL A 372 15.79 -9.46 -24.84
C VAL A 372 15.45 -8.41 -23.78
N GLU A 373 16.47 -7.99 -23.01
CA GLU A 373 16.46 -6.83 -22.09
C GLU A 373 15.43 -5.77 -22.48
N ALA A 374 14.49 -5.50 -21.57
CA ALA A 374 13.43 -4.51 -21.77
C ALA A 374 14.03 -3.18 -22.28
N ASP A 375 13.59 -2.73 -23.46
CA ASP A 375 14.09 -1.51 -24.08
C ASP A 375 13.94 -0.33 -23.09
N PRO A 376 15.05 0.24 -22.56
CA PRO A 376 15.00 1.32 -21.59
C PRO A 376 14.33 2.59 -22.15
N SER A 377 14.22 2.70 -23.48
CA SER A 377 13.48 3.77 -24.14
C SER A 377 11.96 3.65 -23.94
N ALA A 378 11.42 2.42 -23.86
CA ALA A 378 10.00 2.17 -23.72
C ALA A 378 9.51 2.47 -22.30
N VAL A 379 10.28 2.05 -21.29
CA VAL A 379 10.04 2.39 -19.88
C VAL A 379 10.00 3.91 -19.68
N ARG A 380 11.00 4.62 -20.22
CA ARG A 380 11.05 6.10 -20.15
C ARG A 380 9.87 6.77 -20.83
N ARG A 381 9.42 6.25 -21.98
CA ARG A 381 8.23 6.77 -22.67
C ARG A 381 6.99 6.64 -21.80
N ARG A 382 6.77 5.47 -21.19
CA ARG A 382 5.64 5.25 -20.28
C ARG A 382 5.70 6.17 -19.06
N GLU A 383 6.85 6.24 -18.38
CA GLU A 383 7.06 7.15 -17.24
C GLU A 383 6.72 8.62 -17.59
N ASN A 384 7.17 9.09 -18.76
CA ASN A 384 6.89 10.44 -19.23
C ASN A 384 5.39 10.68 -19.52
N VAL A 385 4.69 9.71 -20.12
CA VAL A 385 3.24 9.82 -20.38
C VAL A 385 2.48 9.93 -19.06
N VAL A 386 2.77 9.05 -18.10
CA VAL A 386 2.13 9.09 -16.78
C VAL A 386 2.43 10.41 -16.06
N GLY A 387 3.69 10.83 -16.04
CA GLY A 387 4.12 12.09 -15.43
C GLY A 387 3.38 13.30 -16.00
N LYS A 388 3.31 13.41 -17.33
CA LYS A 388 2.57 14.50 -18.01
C LYS A 388 1.10 14.48 -17.66
N MET A 389 0.48 13.30 -17.61
CA MET A 389 -0.92 13.15 -17.25
C MET A 389 -1.20 13.56 -15.80
N LEU A 390 -0.38 13.14 -14.84
CA LEU A 390 -0.53 13.47 -13.43
C LEU A 390 -0.49 14.98 -13.17
N ILE A 391 0.37 15.69 -13.88
CA ILE A 391 0.50 17.15 -13.77
C ILE A 391 -0.64 17.87 -14.47
N ARG A 392 -0.91 17.53 -15.74
CA ARG A 392 -1.92 18.21 -16.55
C ARG A 392 -3.32 18.09 -15.96
N THR A 393 -3.65 16.93 -15.41
CA THR A 393 -4.96 16.67 -14.80
C THR A 393 -5.07 17.15 -13.35
N GLY A 394 -3.96 17.49 -12.70
CA GLY A 394 -3.90 17.81 -11.29
C GLY A 394 -4.08 16.60 -10.35
N ILE A 395 -4.23 15.38 -10.88
CA ILE A 395 -4.40 14.15 -10.09
C ILE A 395 -3.20 13.91 -9.17
N GLY A 396 -1.98 14.23 -9.63
CA GLY A 396 -0.78 14.09 -8.80
C GLY A 396 -0.91 14.82 -7.46
N SER A 397 -1.36 16.07 -7.48
CA SER A 397 -1.56 16.88 -6.26
C SER A 397 -2.66 16.34 -5.33
N LEU A 398 -3.68 15.66 -5.88
CA LEU A 398 -4.74 15.03 -5.10
C LEU A 398 -4.22 13.79 -4.38
N LEU A 399 -3.48 12.93 -5.09
CA LEU A 399 -2.86 11.75 -4.52
C LEU A 399 -1.83 12.15 -3.45
N GLU A 400 -1.00 13.14 -3.73
CA GLU A 400 -0.02 13.70 -2.79
C GLU A 400 -0.69 14.08 -1.46
N ARG A 401 -1.79 14.85 -1.51
CA ARG A 401 -2.52 15.27 -0.31
C ARG A 401 -3.07 14.07 0.48
N GLY A 402 -3.70 13.11 -0.19
CA GLY A 402 -4.23 11.92 0.47
C GLY A 402 -3.14 11.08 1.15
N LEU A 403 -2.00 10.91 0.48
CA LEU A 403 -0.86 10.17 1.01
C LEU A 403 -0.14 10.88 2.16
N HIS A 404 -0.06 12.22 2.15
CA HIS A 404 0.52 12.98 3.27
C HIS A 404 -0.28 12.79 4.56
N VAL A 405 -1.62 12.79 4.49
CA VAL A 405 -2.47 12.57 5.66
C VAL A 405 -2.18 11.18 6.27
N ASN A 406 -1.85 10.18 5.46
CA ASN A 406 -1.52 8.84 5.96
C ASN A 406 -0.23 8.81 6.79
N LEU A 407 0.68 9.80 6.64
CA LEU A 407 1.91 9.88 7.42
C LEU A 407 1.68 10.16 8.91
N THR A 408 0.50 10.66 9.29
CA THR A 408 0.15 10.95 10.69
C THR A 408 -0.34 9.72 11.47
N TYR A 409 -0.67 8.62 10.77
CA TYR A 409 -1.19 7.39 11.37
C TYR A 409 -0.08 6.50 11.93
N VAL A 410 0.69 7.01 12.90
CA VAL A 410 1.85 6.31 13.50
C VAL A 410 1.51 5.46 14.73
N HIS A 411 0.27 5.52 15.22
CA HIS A 411 -0.14 4.88 16.47
C HIS A 411 -0.97 3.59 16.29
N ASP A 412 -1.38 3.29 15.06
CA ASP A 412 -2.07 2.04 14.76
C ASP A 412 -1.07 0.88 14.74
N ALA A 413 -1.15 -0.01 15.73
CA ALA A 413 -0.20 -1.10 15.89
C ALA A 413 -0.22 -2.12 14.75
N GLU A 414 -1.35 -2.22 14.05
CA GLU A 414 -1.63 -3.26 13.06
C GLU A 414 -1.33 -2.79 11.64
N TYR A 415 -1.72 -1.56 11.31
CA TYR A 415 -1.68 -1.04 9.94
C TYR A 415 -0.62 0.04 9.70
N ALA A 416 -0.17 0.77 10.74
CA ALA A 416 0.73 1.92 10.56
C ALA A 416 2.02 1.59 9.79
N PRO A 417 2.77 0.50 10.10
CA PRO A 417 4.04 0.26 9.41
C PRO A 417 3.87 0.06 7.89
N ALA A 418 2.90 -0.77 7.50
CA ALA A 418 2.61 -1.01 6.09
C ALA A 418 2.05 0.24 5.40
N LEU A 419 1.18 0.98 6.10
CA LEU A 419 0.56 2.20 5.57
C LEU A 419 1.62 3.24 5.24
N LEU A 420 2.55 3.48 6.16
CA LEU A 420 3.65 4.42 5.98
C LEU A 420 4.61 3.96 4.90
N TYR A 421 4.93 2.66 4.85
CA TYR A 421 5.77 2.08 3.80
C TYR A 421 5.19 2.38 2.41
N HIS A 422 3.92 2.04 2.17
CA HIS A 422 3.30 2.29 0.87
C HIS A 422 3.04 3.77 0.60
N SER A 423 2.76 4.58 1.62
CA SER A 423 2.55 6.03 1.45
C SER A 423 3.83 6.74 1.04
N ILE A 424 4.94 6.45 1.73
CA ILE A 424 6.26 7.03 1.39
C ILE A 424 6.72 6.55 0.01
N GLY A 425 6.57 5.26 -0.29
CA GLY A 425 6.89 4.72 -1.62
C GLY A 425 6.10 5.39 -2.75
N SER A 426 4.79 5.61 -2.52
CA SER A 426 3.92 6.31 -3.47
C SER A 426 4.33 7.78 -3.66
N LEU A 427 4.58 8.51 -2.57
CA LEU A 427 5.00 9.92 -2.61
C LEU A 427 6.32 10.06 -3.37
N ARG A 428 7.29 9.18 -3.08
CA ARG A 428 8.55 9.11 -3.79
C ARG A 428 8.34 8.87 -5.28
N GLN A 429 7.56 7.85 -5.65
CA GLN A 429 7.29 7.54 -7.06
C GLN A 429 6.55 8.67 -7.79
N LEU A 430 5.64 9.35 -7.11
CA LEU A 430 4.97 10.54 -7.63
C LEU A 430 5.97 11.64 -7.96
N ILE A 431 6.91 11.92 -7.06
CA ILE A 431 8.00 12.89 -7.30
C ILE A 431 8.84 12.44 -8.50
N LEU A 432 9.24 11.18 -8.57
CA LEU A 432 10.09 10.66 -9.66
C LEU A 432 9.41 10.72 -11.02
N LEU A 433 8.10 10.53 -11.11
CA LEU A 433 7.34 10.61 -12.36
C LEU A 433 7.04 12.05 -12.79
N THR A 434 6.84 12.97 -11.84
CA THR A 434 6.40 14.34 -12.12
C THR A 434 7.53 15.36 -12.23
N THR A 435 8.78 14.95 -11.98
CA THR A 435 9.95 15.85 -12.01
C THR A 435 11.06 15.30 -12.91
N HIS A 436 11.98 16.15 -13.37
CA HIS A 436 13.15 15.70 -14.14
C HIS A 436 14.21 15.05 -13.25
N ARG A 437 15.01 14.14 -13.85
CA ARG A 437 16.16 13.53 -13.17
C ARG A 437 17.15 14.60 -12.73
N ILE A 438 17.75 14.40 -11.55
CA ILE A 438 18.82 15.25 -11.05
C ILE A 438 20.02 15.07 -11.98
N ALA A 439 20.41 16.16 -12.66
CA ALA A 439 21.60 16.19 -13.47
C ALA A 439 22.79 16.47 -12.54
N TYR A 440 23.68 15.50 -12.40
CA TYR A 440 24.92 15.66 -11.67
C TYR A 440 26.00 16.12 -12.64
N ARG A 441 26.66 17.24 -12.33
CA ARG A 441 27.82 17.71 -13.11
C ARG A 441 29.03 16.87 -12.75
N ASP A 442 29.79 16.49 -13.77
CA ASP A 442 31.09 15.86 -13.58
C ASP A 442 32.09 16.94 -13.09
N PRO A 443 32.73 16.77 -11.92
CA PRO A 443 33.73 17.71 -11.42
C PRO A 443 34.99 17.80 -12.31
N SER A 444 35.17 16.88 -13.27
CA SER A 444 36.25 16.93 -14.27
C SER A 444 35.94 17.82 -15.49
N GLU A 445 34.70 18.27 -15.66
CA GLU A 445 34.35 19.23 -16.71
C GLU A 445 34.79 20.65 -16.31
N PRO A 446 35.49 21.39 -17.19
CA PRO A 446 35.92 22.75 -16.90
C PRO A 446 34.72 23.67 -16.66
N LEU A 447 34.84 24.59 -15.69
CA LEU A 447 33.87 25.63 -15.31
C LEU A 447 33.63 26.69 -16.43
N LEU A 448 33.40 26.27 -17.67
CA LEU A 448 33.21 27.16 -18.80
C LEU A 448 31.73 27.28 -19.18
N ALA A 449 31.24 28.48 -18.90
CA ALA A 449 29.96 29.09 -19.21
C ALA A 449 28.72 28.55 -18.45
N PRO A 450 28.05 29.38 -17.63
CA PRO A 450 26.65 29.11 -17.31
C PRO A 450 25.87 29.03 -18.63
N PRO A 451 24.88 28.12 -18.77
CA PRO A 451 23.95 28.23 -19.90
C PRO A 451 23.36 29.64 -19.84
N LEU A 452 23.44 30.38 -20.96
CA LEU A 452 22.88 31.72 -21.10
C LEU A 452 21.46 31.73 -20.53
N ILE A 453 21.30 32.28 -19.32
CA ILE A 453 20.01 32.54 -18.71
C ILE A 453 19.40 33.67 -19.53
N ALA A 454 18.54 33.35 -20.49
CA ALA A 454 17.51 34.29 -20.88
C ALA A 454 16.60 34.47 -19.64
N PRO A 455 16.29 35.70 -19.20
CA PRO A 455 15.36 35.92 -18.11
C PRO A 455 13.97 35.57 -18.63
N SER A 456 13.60 34.29 -18.59
CA SER A 456 12.23 33.88 -18.81
C SER A 456 11.45 34.21 -17.55
N GLU A 457 10.54 35.16 -17.69
CA GLU A 457 9.45 35.49 -16.78
C GLU A 457 8.96 34.27 -15.99
N ILE A 458 8.73 34.48 -14.69
CA ILE A 458 8.08 33.54 -13.77
C ILE A 458 6.71 33.19 -14.35
N LYS A 459 6.63 32.15 -15.17
CA LYS A 459 5.38 31.49 -15.52
C LYS A 459 5.25 30.31 -14.57
N ASN A 460 4.28 30.41 -13.67
CA ASN A 460 3.81 29.35 -12.78
C ASN A 460 3.09 28.23 -13.56
N THR A 461 3.75 27.66 -14.56
CA THR A 461 3.23 26.52 -15.31
C THR A 461 4.13 25.34 -15.01
N ALA A 462 3.66 24.46 -14.12
CA ALA A 462 4.23 23.15 -13.87
C ALA A 462 4.15 22.33 -15.17
N SER A 463 5.12 22.51 -16.07
CA SER A 463 5.25 21.75 -17.30
C SER A 463 6.52 20.91 -17.21
N ILE A 464 6.42 19.61 -17.46
CA ILE A 464 7.58 18.72 -17.72
C ILE A 464 8.33 19.17 -19.00
N ASP A 465 7.75 20.06 -19.80
CA ASP A 465 8.41 20.59 -21.00
C ASP A 465 9.25 21.86 -20.74
N ASP A 466 9.38 22.31 -19.48
CA ASP A 466 10.39 23.32 -19.08
C ASP A 466 11.80 22.73 -19.24
N ARG A 467 12.40 22.95 -20.40
CA ARG A 467 13.79 22.56 -20.69
C ARG A 467 14.72 23.22 -19.67
N ASN A 468 15.39 22.39 -18.86
CA ASN A 468 16.62 22.68 -18.08
C ASN A 468 16.46 23.18 -16.64
N ASP A 469 15.65 22.53 -15.80
CA ASP A 469 15.79 22.71 -14.34
C ASP A 469 16.91 21.84 -13.71
N CYS A 470 17.58 21.00 -14.50
CA CYS A 470 18.63 20.05 -14.05
C CYS A 470 18.18 19.15 -12.88
N GLY A 471 16.87 18.92 -12.72
CA GLY A 471 16.28 18.17 -11.62
C GLY A 471 16.25 18.92 -10.29
N ARG A 472 16.37 20.26 -10.30
CA ARG A 472 16.20 21.11 -9.11
C ARG A 472 14.84 20.88 -8.45
N ARG A 473 13.75 20.79 -9.24
CA ARG A 473 12.40 20.52 -8.70
C ARG A 473 12.33 19.16 -8.02
N ARG A 474 12.98 18.14 -8.59
CA ARG A 474 13.06 16.81 -7.97
C ARG A 474 13.78 16.86 -6.63
N MET A 475 14.94 17.50 -6.60
CA MET A 475 15.75 17.66 -5.39
C MET A 475 14.96 18.38 -4.29
N GLU A 476 14.28 19.49 -4.63
CA GLU A 476 13.43 20.23 -3.69
C GLU A 476 12.24 19.42 -3.19
N ALA A 477 11.54 18.70 -4.07
CA ALA A 477 10.40 17.88 -3.69
C ALA A 477 10.80 16.71 -2.77
N LEU A 478 11.92 16.03 -3.07
CA LEU A 478 12.48 15.00 -2.19
C LEU A 478 12.88 15.58 -0.82
N PHE A 479 13.42 16.80 -0.78
CA PHE A 479 13.70 17.48 0.47
C PHE A 479 12.45 17.79 1.28
N ARG A 480 11.38 18.27 0.65
CA ARG A 480 10.10 18.51 1.33
C ARG A 480 9.50 17.21 1.86
N LEU A 481 9.61 16.10 1.11
CA LEU A 481 9.19 14.79 1.59
C LEU A 481 9.93 14.38 2.87
N VAL A 482 11.26 14.54 2.89
CA VAL A 482 12.05 14.19 4.08
C VAL A 482 11.76 15.15 5.24
N SER A 483 11.86 16.46 5.02
CA SER A 483 11.83 17.48 6.07
C SER A 483 10.42 17.86 6.54
N GLU A 484 9.54 18.22 5.60
CA GLU A 484 8.19 18.74 5.88
C GLU A 484 7.16 17.64 6.05
N SER A 485 7.50 16.37 5.73
CA SER A 485 6.55 15.26 5.81
C SER A 485 6.98 14.17 6.77
N ILE A 486 8.11 13.50 6.52
CA ILE A 486 8.55 12.39 7.37
C ILE A 486 9.05 12.93 8.72
N LEU A 487 10.04 13.82 8.69
CA LEU A 487 10.67 14.37 9.89
C LEU A 487 9.73 15.26 10.70
N SER A 488 9.01 16.18 10.06
CA SER A 488 8.05 17.03 10.77
C SER A 488 7.01 16.17 11.50
N THR A 489 6.36 15.24 10.80
CA THR A 489 5.27 14.44 11.37
C THR A 489 5.77 13.58 12.53
N TRP A 490 7.00 13.04 12.43
CA TRP A 490 7.53 12.12 13.44
C TRP A 490 8.38 12.77 14.52
N SER A 491 8.80 14.04 14.34
CA SER A 491 9.42 14.84 15.40
C SER A 491 8.37 15.44 16.34
N TYR A 492 7.17 15.73 15.84
CA TYR A 492 6.07 16.28 16.64
C TYR A 492 5.09 15.23 17.17
N LEU A 493 4.98 14.06 16.54
CA LEU A 493 4.22 12.92 17.09
C LEU A 493 5.15 12.00 17.89
N PRO A 494 4.84 11.71 19.17
CA PRO A 494 5.68 10.82 19.96
C PRO A 494 5.67 9.43 19.35
N LEU A 495 6.81 9.02 18.75
CA LEU A 495 6.94 7.68 18.20
C LEU A 495 6.74 6.64 19.32
N PRO A 496 6.08 5.51 19.03
CA PRO A 496 5.97 4.40 19.96
C PRO A 496 7.37 3.96 20.46
N PRO A 497 7.52 3.63 21.76
CA PRO A 497 8.83 3.27 22.31
C PRO A 497 9.49 2.10 21.57
N ALA A 498 10.82 2.11 21.49
CA ALA A 498 11.62 1.04 20.86
C ALA A 498 11.41 -0.35 21.50
N SER A 499 10.92 -0.40 22.74
CA SER A 499 10.51 -1.63 23.43
C SER A 499 9.24 -2.27 22.86
N THR A 500 8.40 -1.50 22.15
CA THR A 500 7.15 -2.00 21.55
C THR A 500 7.38 -2.58 20.16
N ARG A 501 6.56 -3.57 19.75
CA ARG A 501 6.56 -4.12 18.38
C ARG A 501 6.33 -3.03 17.33
N LEU A 502 5.39 -2.13 17.60
CA LEU A 502 5.06 -1.02 16.70
C LEU A 502 6.26 -0.07 16.52
N GLY A 503 6.89 0.37 17.61
CA GLY A 503 8.06 1.25 17.53
C GLY A 503 9.18 0.65 16.70
N ARG A 504 9.45 -0.65 16.88
CA ARG A 504 10.39 -1.42 16.06
C ARG A 504 10.04 -1.42 14.57
N ALA A 505 8.79 -1.75 14.23
CA ALA A 505 8.35 -1.81 12.84
C ALA A 505 8.41 -0.43 12.16
N LEU A 506 8.07 0.64 12.88
CA LEU A 506 8.16 2.01 12.36
C LEU A 506 9.60 2.45 12.11
N VAL A 507 10.54 2.08 12.98
CA VAL A 507 11.97 2.36 12.76
C VAL A 507 12.50 1.60 11.55
N ASP A 508 12.08 0.35 11.33
CA ASP A 508 12.46 -0.39 10.12
C ASP A 508 11.99 0.32 8.85
N VAL A 509 10.71 0.74 8.80
CA VAL A 509 10.14 1.51 7.70
C VAL A 509 10.87 2.85 7.51
N THR A 510 11.20 3.52 8.61
CA THR A 510 12.00 4.75 8.60
C THR A 510 13.35 4.51 7.95
N CYS A 511 14.10 3.51 8.41
CA CYS A 511 15.42 3.21 7.86
C CYS A 511 15.37 2.89 6.37
N SER A 512 14.42 2.06 5.93
CA SER A 512 14.22 1.76 4.51
C SER A 512 13.89 3.01 3.69
N ALA A 513 13.01 3.87 4.18
CA ALA A 513 12.66 5.12 3.53
C ALA A 513 13.87 6.05 3.39
N TYR A 514 14.67 6.20 4.45
CA TYR A 514 15.85 7.06 4.43
C TYR A 514 16.94 6.55 3.51
N MET A 515 17.20 5.25 3.50
CA MET A 515 18.18 4.64 2.60
C MET A 515 17.81 4.93 1.14
N MET A 516 16.54 4.69 0.77
CA MET A 516 16.04 4.92 -0.58
C MET A 516 16.03 6.42 -0.97
N LEU A 517 15.62 7.32 -0.06
CA LEU A 517 15.63 8.76 -0.34
C LEU A 517 17.06 9.32 -0.41
N ALA A 518 17.99 8.77 0.38
CA ALA A 518 19.40 9.08 0.28
C ALA A 518 19.98 8.61 -1.07
N ASP A 519 19.58 7.44 -1.56
CA ASP A 519 19.95 6.95 -2.89
C ASP A 519 19.48 7.89 -4.00
N ASP A 520 18.23 8.37 -3.94
CA ASP A 520 17.68 9.28 -4.96
C ASP A 520 18.37 10.66 -4.98
N LEU A 521 18.90 11.10 -3.84
CA LEU A 521 19.53 12.41 -3.65
C LEU A 521 21.06 12.38 -3.79
N CYS A 522 21.65 11.19 -3.83
CA CYS A 522 23.08 10.99 -4.06
C CYS A 522 23.37 10.89 -5.56
N PRO A 523 24.50 11.41 -6.03
CA PRO A 523 24.94 11.20 -7.40
C PRO A 523 25.26 9.70 -7.63
N PRO A 524 24.96 9.15 -8.82
CA PRO A 524 25.32 7.76 -9.14
C PRO A 524 26.84 7.58 -9.12
N LEU A 525 27.31 6.37 -8.81
CA LEU A 525 28.75 6.06 -8.86
C LEU A 525 29.34 6.42 -10.24
N PRO A 526 30.54 7.00 -10.31
CA PRO A 526 31.60 7.03 -9.30
C PRO A 526 31.64 8.29 -8.40
N PHE A 527 30.62 9.14 -8.41
CA PHE A 527 30.65 10.43 -7.71
C PHE A 527 30.60 10.28 -6.18
N LYS A 528 31.58 10.90 -5.49
CA LYS A 528 31.83 10.77 -4.04
C LYS A 528 31.29 11.96 -3.23
N SER A 529 29.99 12.25 -3.30
CA SER A 529 29.41 13.33 -2.47
C SER A 529 28.08 12.91 -1.87
N LEU A 530 27.79 13.40 -0.66
CA LEU A 530 26.47 13.27 0.00
C LEU A 530 25.35 13.93 -0.83
N GLY A 531 25.66 14.64 -1.91
CA GLY A 531 24.68 15.29 -2.77
C GLY A 531 23.74 16.18 -1.97
N GLY A 532 22.44 16.01 -2.17
CA GLY A 532 21.43 16.72 -1.40
C GLY A 532 21.33 16.28 0.07
N SER A 533 21.74 15.06 0.40
CA SER A 533 21.46 14.43 1.70
C SER A 533 22.11 15.11 2.90
N ALA A 534 23.16 15.90 2.66
CA ALA A 534 23.82 16.72 3.68
C ALA A 534 22.85 17.67 4.40
N ARG A 535 21.78 18.13 3.74
CA ARG A 535 20.83 19.10 4.34
C ARG A 535 19.99 18.54 5.49
N PHE A 536 19.82 17.23 5.55
CA PHE A 536 19.05 16.57 6.61
C PHE A 536 19.90 15.64 7.47
N LEU A 537 21.22 15.58 7.20
CA LEU A 537 22.17 14.78 7.96
C LEU A 537 22.07 15.06 9.46
N ASP A 538 22.00 16.33 9.86
CA ASP A 538 21.88 16.75 11.26
C ASP A 538 20.63 16.16 11.95
N VAL A 539 19.48 16.22 11.28
CA VAL A 539 18.21 15.73 11.84
C VAL A 539 18.18 14.20 11.86
N SER A 540 18.70 13.55 10.82
CA SER A 540 18.85 12.09 10.78
C SER A 540 19.77 11.58 11.89
N ILE A 541 20.90 12.26 12.13
CA ILE A 541 21.84 11.92 13.20
C ILE A 541 21.19 12.13 14.57
N ASP A 542 20.50 13.25 14.79
CA ASP A 542 19.82 13.48 16.06
C ASP A 542 18.75 12.39 16.30
N TRP A 543 17.93 12.05 15.30
CA TRP A 543 16.98 10.95 15.41
C TRP A 543 17.67 9.60 15.71
N ILE A 544 18.70 9.20 14.95
CA ILE A 544 19.41 7.93 15.14
C ILE A 544 20.02 7.83 16.53
N PHE A 545 20.86 8.80 16.91
CA PHE A 545 21.67 8.67 18.11
C PHE A 545 20.90 9.09 19.36
N ARG A 546 20.10 10.16 19.29
CA ARG A 546 19.33 10.66 20.42
C ARG A 546 18.03 9.89 20.63
N SER A 547 17.28 9.57 19.57
CA SER A 547 15.97 8.94 19.73
C SER A 547 16.06 7.42 19.81
N TRP A 548 16.87 6.77 18.98
CA TRP A 548 16.97 5.30 18.97
C TRP A 548 18.08 4.76 19.88
N LEU A 549 19.36 5.01 19.55
CA LEU A 549 20.49 4.34 20.22
C LEU A 549 20.60 4.68 21.71
N SER A 550 20.15 5.86 22.13
CA SER A 550 20.21 6.26 23.54
C SER A 550 19.11 5.64 24.43
N HIS A 551 18.03 5.10 23.85
CA HIS A 551 16.86 4.54 24.57
C HIS A 551 16.71 3.02 24.37
N LEU A 552 17.76 2.35 23.92
CA LEU A 552 17.74 0.94 23.56
C LEU A 552 17.83 0.05 24.81
N THR A 553 16.91 -0.91 24.99
CA THR A 553 16.94 -1.87 26.11
C THR A 553 17.37 -3.28 25.73
N LEU A 554 17.40 -3.62 24.43
CA LEU A 554 17.80 -4.93 23.87
C LEU A 554 17.18 -6.15 24.58
N ASP A 555 15.88 -6.11 24.83
CA ASP A 555 15.12 -7.22 25.42
C ASP A 555 14.67 -8.27 24.38
N HIS A 556 14.64 -7.91 23.09
CA HIS A 556 14.12 -8.75 22.01
C HIS A 556 15.07 -8.88 20.82
N MET A 557 15.07 -10.05 20.18
CA MET A 557 15.90 -10.35 18.99
C MET A 557 15.69 -9.36 17.83
N ASP A 558 14.44 -8.92 17.62
CA ASP A 558 14.12 -7.94 16.58
C ASP A 558 14.83 -6.60 16.79
N GLN A 559 15.09 -6.21 18.05
CA GLN A 559 15.81 -4.97 18.36
C GLN A 559 17.26 -5.04 17.90
N LEU A 560 17.90 -6.21 17.97
CA LEU A 560 19.27 -6.40 17.46
C LEU A 560 19.30 -6.20 15.94
N SER A 561 18.40 -6.87 15.21
CA SER A 561 18.30 -6.76 13.74
C SER A 561 18.07 -5.30 13.30
N ILE A 562 17.13 -4.60 13.94
CA ILE A 562 16.83 -3.21 13.62
C ILE A 562 18.00 -2.29 14.00
N THR A 563 18.65 -2.52 15.13
CA THR A 563 19.81 -1.71 15.55
C THR A 563 20.97 -1.86 14.58
N ILE A 564 21.23 -3.06 14.07
CA ILE A 564 22.23 -3.29 13.01
C ILE A 564 21.86 -2.49 11.75
N LYS A 565 20.58 -2.48 11.32
CA LYS A 565 20.12 -1.65 10.19
C LYS A 565 20.30 -0.15 10.45
N VAL A 566 19.99 0.32 11.66
CA VAL A 566 20.18 1.72 12.08
C VAL A 566 21.65 2.11 12.05
N ILE A 567 22.56 1.24 12.53
CA ILE A 567 24.00 1.48 12.47
C ILE A 567 24.48 1.53 11.02
N ARG A 568 24.01 0.63 10.14
CA ARG A 568 24.36 0.67 8.71
C ARG A 568 23.89 1.97 8.04
N LEU A 569 22.68 2.43 8.35
CA LEU A 569 22.19 3.73 7.89
C LEU A 569 23.08 4.87 8.41
N ALA A 570 23.44 4.86 9.69
CA ALA A 570 24.33 5.85 10.27
C ALA A 570 25.72 5.85 9.61
N SER A 571 26.32 4.67 9.41
CA SER A 571 27.58 4.50 8.70
C SER A 571 27.49 5.07 7.30
N ARG A 572 26.41 4.79 6.58
CA ARG A 572 26.20 5.31 5.24
C ARG A 572 26.13 6.83 5.24
N LEU A 573 25.26 7.41 6.06
CA LEU A 573 25.06 8.86 6.12
C LEU A 573 26.31 9.62 6.59
N LEU A 574 27.11 9.05 7.49
CA LEU A 574 28.32 9.69 8.04
C LEU A 574 29.57 9.45 7.19
N PHE A 575 29.66 8.30 6.52
CA PHE A 575 30.88 7.83 5.86
C PHE A 575 30.68 7.49 4.38
N CYS A 576 29.74 8.15 3.69
CA CYS A 576 29.54 8.05 2.24
C CYS A 576 30.84 8.12 1.39
N ASN A 577 31.95 8.59 1.97
CA ASN A 577 33.20 8.96 1.30
C ASN A 577 34.48 8.22 1.76
N ALA A 578 34.42 7.07 2.44
CA ALA A 578 35.65 6.38 2.90
C ALA A 578 36.41 5.65 1.75
N SER A 579 37.00 6.41 0.83
CA SER A 579 38.13 6.00 0.00
C SER A 579 39.42 6.45 0.71
N GLU A 580 40.49 5.68 0.59
CA GLU A 580 41.75 5.78 1.36
C GLU A 580 42.49 7.14 1.33
N ALA A 581 42.03 8.12 0.53
CA ALA A 581 42.66 9.44 0.40
C ALA A 581 41.74 10.53 0.99
N GLU A 582 41.98 10.85 2.27
CA GLU A 582 41.51 12.01 3.04
C GLU A 582 39.98 12.22 3.20
N PRO A 583 39.41 11.81 4.35
CA PRO A 583 38.02 12.12 4.69
C PRO A 583 37.87 13.58 5.14
N GLU A 584 37.36 14.45 4.26
CA GLU A 584 36.97 15.81 4.65
C GLU A 584 35.72 15.78 5.56
N ILE A 585 35.92 16.10 6.85
CA ILE A 585 34.83 16.28 7.81
C ILE A 585 34.36 17.73 7.77
N GLY A 586 33.26 17.98 7.07
CA GLY A 586 32.56 19.27 7.15
C GLY A 586 31.62 19.40 8.37
N THR A 587 31.07 18.29 8.90
CA THR A 587 29.88 18.35 9.78
C THR A 587 29.92 17.44 11.02
N SER A 588 30.85 16.49 11.14
CA SER A 588 30.83 15.44 12.19
C SER A 588 31.28 15.91 13.59
N THR A 589 31.99 17.04 13.72
CA THR A 589 32.52 17.49 15.03
C THR A 589 31.42 17.88 16.03
N ARG A 590 30.30 18.43 15.54
CA ARG A 590 29.18 18.90 16.39
C ARG A 590 28.48 17.75 17.13
N PHE A 591 28.30 16.61 16.47
CA PHE A 591 27.57 15.47 17.03
C PHE A 591 28.49 14.42 17.65
N LEU A 592 29.81 14.61 17.62
CA LEU A 592 30.77 13.60 18.05
C LEU A 592 30.51 13.10 19.49
N ALA A 593 30.21 14.00 20.44
CA ALA A 593 29.89 13.61 21.81
C ALA A 593 28.59 12.79 21.90
N LEU A 594 27.56 13.16 21.13
CA LEU A 594 26.29 12.43 21.07
C LEU A 594 26.49 11.05 20.46
N ILE A 595 27.24 10.95 19.36
CA ILE A 595 27.55 9.70 18.67
C ILE A 595 28.29 8.77 19.62
N LEU A 596 29.42 9.20 20.20
CA LEU A 596 30.22 8.36 21.09
C LEU A 596 29.43 7.93 22.33
N SER A 597 28.70 8.84 22.99
CA SER A 597 27.92 8.48 24.18
C SER A 597 26.77 7.52 23.87
N SER A 598 26.11 7.66 22.72
CA SER A 598 25.01 6.77 22.32
C SER A 598 25.52 5.40 21.87
N THR A 599 26.64 5.34 21.16
CA THR A 599 27.33 4.09 20.81
C THR A 599 27.80 3.34 22.06
N ALA A 600 28.39 4.05 23.03
CA ALA A 600 28.79 3.47 24.31
C ALA A 600 27.59 2.90 25.08
N LYS A 601 26.49 3.66 25.18
CA LYS A 601 25.24 3.19 25.78
C LYS A 601 24.67 1.96 25.08
N CYS A 602 24.66 1.95 23.75
CA CYS A 602 24.20 0.81 22.96
C CYS A 602 25.02 -0.46 23.27
N TYR A 603 26.34 -0.34 23.35
CA TYR A 603 27.22 -1.46 23.68
C TYR A 603 27.04 -1.94 25.12
N ILE A 604 26.98 -1.04 26.09
CA ILE A 604 26.71 -1.39 27.48
C ILE A 604 25.35 -2.11 27.60
N SER A 605 24.33 -1.61 26.90
CA SER A 605 23.01 -2.24 26.85
C SER A 605 23.04 -3.62 26.18
N SER A 606 23.93 -3.86 25.21
CA SER A 606 24.09 -5.19 24.60
C SER A 606 24.76 -6.18 25.54
N LEU A 607 25.70 -5.72 26.37
CA LEU A 607 26.34 -6.51 27.42
C LEU A 607 25.36 -6.86 28.55
N GLU A 608 24.54 -5.89 28.96
CA GLU A 608 23.56 -6.02 30.05
C GLU A 608 22.26 -6.71 29.60
N SER A 609 22.10 -6.92 28.29
CA SER A 609 20.93 -7.58 27.72
C SER A 609 20.74 -8.98 28.27
N ARG A 610 19.50 -9.28 28.68
CA ARG A 610 19.06 -10.64 29.05
C ARG A 610 19.25 -11.64 27.91
N LEU A 611 19.30 -11.19 26.66
CA LEU A 611 19.56 -12.05 25.51
C LEU A 611 20.97 -12.65 25.57
N ARG A 612 21.98 -11.90 26.02
CA ARG A 612 23.37 -12.39 26.13
C ARG A 612 23.49 -13.48 27.19
N THR A 613 22.84 -13.29 28.35
CA THR A 613 22.82 -14.31 29.43
C THR A 613 22.04 -15.58 29.06
N ARG A 614 20.96 -15.46 28.26
CA ARG A 614 20.15 -16.59 27.77
C ARG A 614 20.75 -17.25 26.52
N SER A 615 21.61 -16.55 25.78
CA SER A 615 22.14 -16.98 24.47
C SER A 615 23.22 -18.07 24.56
N HIS A 616 23.70 -18.45 25.75
CA HIS A 616 24.65 -19.56 25.88
C HIS A 616 24.09 -20.89 25.34
N THR A 617 22.79 -20.98 25.04
CA THR A 617 22.13 -22.16 24.44
C THR A 617 21.49 -21.92 23.07
N ALA A 618 21.43 -20.69 22.54
CA ALA A 618 20.72 -20.36 21.29
C ALA A 618 21.67 -19.73 20.24
N THR A 619 21.99 -20.48 19.19
CA THR A 619 22.96 -20.11 18.14
C THR A 619 22.62 -18.81 17.40
N ALA A 620 21.34 -18.55 17.15
CA ALA A 620 20.87 -17.38 16.40
C ALA A 620 21.04 -16.06 17.19
N ALA A 621 20.84 -16.07 18.51
CA ALA A 621 21.03 -14.90 19.36
C ALA A 621 22.50 -14.49 19.47
N SER A 622 23.37 -15.50 19.60
CA SER A 622 24.81 -15.29 19.64
C SER A 622 25.32 -14.70 18.32
N ALA A 623 24.86 -15.22 17.17
CA ALA A 623 25.25 -14.70 15.86
C ALA A 623 24.87 -13.22 15.66
N LEU A 624 23.66 -12.83 16.05
CA LEU A 624 23.20 -11.44 15.91
C LEU A 624 23.88 -10.48 16.89
N LEU A 625 24.20 -10.94 18.11
CA LEU A 625 25.00 -10.16 19.06
C LEU A 625 26.43 -9.96 18.56
N SER A 626 27.07 -11.00 18.03
CA SER A 626 28.39 -10.88 17.39
C SER A 626 28.36 -9.93 16.19
N GLN A 627 27.31 -10.01 15.36
CA GLN A 627 27.14 -9.09 14.23
C GLN A 627 26.93 -7.64 14.69
N LEU A 628 26.23 -7.41 15.80
CA LEU A 628 26.09 -6.08 16.39
C LEU A 628 27.44 -5.57 16.92
N ASP A 629 28.17 -6.39 17.67
CA ASP A 629 29.48 -6.06 18.21
C ASP A 629 30.46 -5.70 17.06
N GLU A 630 30.48 -6.50 15.98
CA GLU A 630 31.24 -6.23 14.76
C GLU A 630 30.81 -4.91 14.09
N SER A 631 29.50 -4.70 13.92
CA SER A 631 28.97 -3.47 13.29
C SER A 631 29.34 -2.21 14.09
N LEU A 632 29.31 -2.28 15.43
CA LEU A 632 29.71 -1.18 16.31
C LEU A 632 31.22 -0.92 16.24
N ALA A 633 32.03 -1.99 16.23
CA ALA A 633 33.48 -1.88 16.10
C ALA A 633 33.88 -1.26 14.76
N THR A 634 33.33 -1.75 13.63
CA THR A 634 33.57 -1.18 12.30
C THR A 634 33.11 0.27 12.22
N PHE A 635 31.98 0.61 12.84
CA PHE A 635 31.49 1.98 12.89
C PHE A 635 32.46 2.91 13.64
N LEU A 636 32.93 2.52 14.82
CA LEU A 636 33.89 3.29 15.61
C LEU A 636 35.26 3.40 14.95
N GLU A 637 35.74 2.32 14.34
CA GLU A 637 36.98 2.33 13.58
C GLU A 637 36.89 3.33 12.43
N THR A 638 35.82 3.28 11.63
CA THR A 638 35.58 4.23 10.54
C THR A 638 35.47 5.67 11.04
N LEU A 639 34.78 5.88 12.17
CA LEU A 639 34.67 7.19 12.82
C LEU A 639 36.04 7.72 13.27
N SER A 640 36.89 6.85 13.81
CA SER A 640 38.23 7.22 14.29
C SER A 640 39.20 7.57 13.17
N ARG A 641 39.15 6.85 12.04
CA ARG A 641 39.90 7.20 10.83
C ARG A 641 39.47 8.55 10.28
N SER A 642 38.18 8.84 10.38
CA SER A 642 37.63 10.12 9.95
C SER A 642 38.04 11.26 10.89
N ASN A 643 38.01 11.04 12.22
CA ASN A 643 38.28 12.07 13.22
C ASN A 643 39.27 11.60 14.30
N ALA A 644 40.49 12.15 14.27
CA ALA A 644 41.55 11.81 15.21
C ALA A 644 41.19 12.05 16.69
N SER A 645 40.27 12.97 17.01
CA SER A 645 39.87 13.25 18.39
C SER A 645 39.03 12.13 19.02
N VAL A 646 38.45 11.22 18.21
CA VAL A 646 37.69 10.05 18.68
C VAL A 646 38.51 9.21 19.63
N ALA A 647 39.78 8.97 19.30
CA ALA A 647 40.68 8.13 20.09
C ALA A 647 40.79 8.62 21.54
N SER A 648 41.15 9.89 21.69
CA SER A 648 41.33 10.53 22.98
C SER A 648 40.02 10.56 23.80
N ARG A 649 38.87 10.80 23.16
CA ARG A 649 37.57 10.88 23.81
C ARG A 649 37.02 9.50 24.18
N TRP A 650 37.23 8.49 23.35
CA TRP A 650 36.85 7.12 23.67
C TRP A 650 37.70 6.57 24.81
N ALA A 651 39.01 6.84 24.83
CA ALA A 651 39.86 6.49 25.96
C ALA A 651 39.38 7.13 27.29
N GLN A 652 38.83 8.34 27.26
CA GLN A 652 38.18 8.95 28.43
C GLN A 652 36.91 8.19 28.85
N LEU A 653 36.09 7.72 27.90
CA LEU A 653 34.92 6.90 28.21
C LEU A 653 35.32 5.52 28.77
N VAL A 654 36.38 4.89 28.25
CA VAL A 654 36.93 3.63 28.79
C VAL A 654 37.40 3.79 30.24
N LYS A 655 37.96 4.96 30.60
CA LYS A 655 38.29 5.26 32.02
C LYS A 655 37.06 5.33 32.92
N LEU A 656 35.89 5.66 32.38
CA LEU A 656 34.62 5.69 33.13
C LEU A 656 33.97 4.30 33.20
N ASP A 657 34.08 3.50 32.14
CA ASP A 657 33.60 2.13 32.08
C ASP A 657 34.57 1.24 31.28
N GLN A 658 35.32 0.39 31.98
CA GLN A 658 36.35 -0.46 31.40
C GLN A 658 35.79 -1.45 30.36
N ARG A 659 34.49 -1.78 30.43
CA ARG A 659 33.87 -2.73 29.47
C ARG A 659 33.96 -2.22 28.02
N LEU A 660 34.04 -0.90 27.81
CA LEU A 660 34.16 -0.27 26.49
C LEU A 660 35.50 -0.55 25.79
N GLU A 661 36.49 -1.08 26.50
CA GLU A 661 37.81 -1.44 25.97
C GLU A 661 37.72 -2.44 24.82
N ALA A 662 36.71 -3.32 24.85
CA ALA A 662 36.48 -4.34 23.81
C ALA A 662 36.12 -3.75 22.42
N LEU A 663 35.68 -2.49 22.36
CA LEU A 663 35.40 -1.78 21.11
C LEU A 663 36.54 -0.84 20.67
N LEU A 664 37.71 -0.89 21.33
CA LEU A 664 38.86 -0.09 20.91
C LEU A 664 39.27 -0.45 19.47
N PRO A 665 39.33 0.54 18.56
CA PRO A 665 39.85 0.32 17.22
C PRO A 665 41.27 -0.25 17.30
N SER A 666 41.60 -1.22 16.44
CA SER A 666 42.91 -1.88 16.37
C SER A 666 44.08 -0.90 16.15
N SER A 667 43.80 0.29 15.63
CA SER A 667 44.73 1.41 15.47
C SER A 667 45.04 2.17 16.77
N MET A 668 44.40 1.81 17.89
CA MET A 668 44.52 2.47 19.20
C MET A 668 45.11 1.59 20.29
N SER A 669 45.33 0.30 20.03
CA SER A 669 45.90 -0.66 21.00
C SER A 669 47.45 -0.68 21.02
N SER A 670 48.10 0.28 20.35
CA SER A 670 49.55 0.44 20.29
C SER A 670 50.05 1.59 21.15
#